data_AF-A0A5D0RFR8-F1
#
_entry.id   AF-A0A5D0RFR8-F1
#
_cell.length_a   1.000
_cell.length_b   1.000
_cell.length_c   1.000
_cell.angle_alpha   90.00
_cell.angle_beta   90.00
_cell.angle_gamma   90.00
#
_symmetry.space_group_name_H-M   'P 1'
#
loop_
_entity.id
_entity.type
_entity.pdbx_description
1 polymer ?
#
loop_
_entity_poly.entity_id
_entity_poly.type
_entity_poly.pdbx_seq_one_letter_code
_entity_poly.pdbx_strand_id
1 'polypeptide(L)'
;MKIPFQSLFKSKKIEIKRNTLISSLAPKVLARKEDVEKIQPYLDKLNETIDTKGINNIALTGGYGSGKSTIIGTFKELNPQYAFLNISLASFNKKKSEDKLSSSEKKLLKEELERLLEVSILQQIFYHVKPSEIPESRFKRIINIPNWKVWCISIGFILWVSSAILLLKYDYLDKINPNSWNSKNNFDWFALVIFLIAFVGMGLFSKLIIRLFSNSKINKVNIKGELELGDNVNKSVFNEHLEEILYFFERTKYDVILIEDLDRFDSTDIFTKLREINILLNNSKLINREISFVYAVGDDLFEDKKERVKFFEYIIPVIPFINSSNADEQLRTLIKESGLDESIFTKEFISDVITFIDDIDMRLLTNIFHEFVIYRNTLKPEFIKKNDELFAMIIYKNIDPKDFTKLNKKEGKLYELINNKGSYIKKIISEMDGKIILKSSQIADIEVHTITDFEELNSVYFRKILSKLPNKALIDYVIRGIDFEKLVETQSVTYKYYQYNNLYEDNLRFKFSEIENEVNPVFTYGERVGLIESKRNNKVNILKNEIDKLKSKKTVIENWDLKQIFNEVDINEYLNDFSNNSLLRNLILNGYINENYNDYISLFHEVSITKEDFTFERNVKAGYSTDFNYKLSDKVENLIVKIDERYFAREAILNFDLLDYLGNNYSRHSNKYDAIISLLSNEKDKSIQFIDEYIKNEEGSLRVFIEKLVENWKGFWEYIYSKSNHSEERENKYLELIIRFSKVETILKNQNNNLLKIGIEEKQNFLSLIKNTENLDYFEKVTILLKELNVEFEKLDDPNEETNKLFNYVYNNNHYKVNKVNLLQMFLLFGKESVEVDFNRSNYSEILKSECKPLIDYINSNITTYVENVYLKLEENKFTDENSLIKLLNDKVLSGKSKVKVIQKVETKISELRKINELEIKTQLLINDRVTPKWNNVIDYYTVSENKINESLIKFLEFEGVNEELSKVKLLKENETFEGSLLVCNDITDETYIKILNSIYFRYSKLEFKDLNGDKAIALSNKILTTSKSNYNVLREYFPDNHITLIERSFVKFIENINDFETDEDDVLLVLKSEKIGIDNKFVYITQLEQNIIVDSKELSKVIGNIILRKSTKLEFDYNTIEALVKNAHLMGDKVRIVNLYITDLNDSNIISLLKNIGGYDKLFVKGKPTYAKSDYNDVLFRKLKSKNLIKNFYDDSWNDSKFRVTTNH
;
A
#
# COMPACT_ATOMS: atom_id res chain seq x y z
N MET A 1 -48.15 -107.89 -6.70
CA MET A 1 -47.58 -107.49 -5.40
C MET A 1 -46.07 -107.36 -5.56
N LYS A 2 -45.56 -106.14 -5.82
CA LYS A 2 -44.13 -105.81 -5.81
C LYS A 2 -43.98 -104.29 -5.66
N ILE A 3 -43.54 -103.89 -4.48
CA ILE A 3 -43.12 -102.54 -4.10
C ILE A 3 -41.81 -102.23 -4.86
N PRO A 4 -41.60 -101.00 -5.35
CA PRO A 4 -40.25 -100.48 -5.56
C PRO A 4 -39.93 -99.39 -4.54
N PHE A 5 -38.92 -99.71 -3.75
CA PHE A 5 -38.03 -98.82 -3.01
C PHE A 5 -37.58 -97.63 -3.87
N GLN A 6 -38.21 -96.47 -3.72
CA GLN A 6 -37.67 -95.18 -4.20
C GLN A 6 -37.96 -94.00 -3.26
N SER A 7 -38.50 -94.24 -2.06
CA SER A 7 -38.90 -93.18 -1.11
C SER A 7 -37.85 -92.80 -0.06
N LEU A 8 -36.62 -93.35 -0.10
CA LEU A 8 -35.60 -93.13 0.96
C LEU A 8 -34.47 -92.13 0.64
N PHE A 9 -34.48 -91.47 -0.53
CA PHE A 9 -33.51 -90.41 -0.87
C PHE A 9 -34.16 -89.20 -1.57
N LYS A 10 -35.26 -88.67 -1.01
CA LYS A 10 -35.67 -87.29 -1.29
C LYS A 10 -35.11 -86.40 -0.19
N SER A 11 -33.92 -85.85 -0.40
CA SER A 11 -33.52 -84.64 0.31
C SER A 11 -34.54 -83.57 -0.06
N LYS A 12 -35.39 -83.19 0.88
CA LYS A 12 -36.21 -81.99 0.81
C LYS A 12 -35.19 -80.83 0.72
N LYS A 13 -34.90 -80.35 -0.50
CA LYS A 13 -34.26 -79.05 -0.69
C LYS A 13 -35.27 -78.04 -0.15
N ILE A 14 -35.10 -77.68 1.11
CA ILE A 14 -35.73 -76.51 1.69
C ILE A 14 -35.05 -75.35 0.98
N GLU A 15 -35.74 -74.75 0.01
CA GLU A 15 -35.39 -73.43 -0.50
C GLU A 15 -35.60 -72.45 0.64
N ILE A 16 -34.55 -72.24 1.43
CA ILE A 16 -34.46 -71.09 2.31
C ILE A 16 -34.37 -69.91 1.34
N LYS A 17 -35.47 -69.19 1.12
CA LYS A 17 -35.43 -67.81 0.62
C LYS A 17 -34.65 -66.98 1.65
N ARG A 18 -33.32 -66.98 1.54
CA ARG A 18 -32.51 -65.90 2.10
C ARG A 18 -32.90 -64.66 1.31
N ASN A 19 -33.64 -63.75 1.93
CA ASN A 19 -33.67 -62.35 1.49
C ASN A 19 -32.23 -61.85 1.55
N THR A 20 -31.51 -62.03 0.45
CA THR A 20 -30.19 -61.44 0.26
C THR A 20 -30.46 -60.03 -0.21
N LEU A 21 -30.02 -59.04 0.57
CA LEU A 21 -30.01 -57.61 0.24
C LEU A 21 -28.94 -57.30 -0.84
N ILE A 22 -28.76 -58.21 -1.79
CA ILE A 22 -27.74 -58.10 -2.85
C ILE A 22 -28.51 -57.84 -4.14
N SER A 23 -28.41 -56.62 -4.67
CA SER A 23 -28.97 -56.31 -5.97
C SER A 23 -28.08 -56.94 -7.06
N SER A 24 -28.66 -57.73 -7.97
CA SER A 24 -27.91 -58.40 -9.04
C SER A 24 -27.76 -57.47 -10.24
N LEU A 25 -26.61 -57.51 -10.92
CA LEU A 25 -26.39 -56.86 -12.22
C LEU A 25 -27.09 -57.60 -13.39
N ALA A 26 -27.56 -58.83 -13.15
CA ALA A 26 -28.32 -59.59 -14.13
C ALA A 26 -29.68 -58.91 -14.40
N PRO A 27 -30.24 -59.05 -15.62
CA PRO A 27 -31.59 -58.56 -15.92
C PRO A 27 -32.58 -59.03 -14.86
N LYS A 28 -33.26 -58.09 -14.19
CA LYS A 28 -34.29 -58.42 -13.21
C LYS A 28 -35.55 -58.81 -13.97
N VAL A 29 -36.19 -59.91 -13.54
CA VAL A 29 -37.57 -60.21 -13.96
C VAL A 29 -38.51 -59.45 -13.03
N LEU A 30 -39.33 -58.59 -13.63
CA LEU A 30 -40.26 -57.74 -12.88
C LEU A 30 -41.42 -58.58 -12.33
N ALA A 31 -41.57 -58.60 -11.01
CA ALA A 31 -42.62 -59.34 -10.30
C ALA A 31 -43.66 -58.44 -9.60
N ARG A 32 -43.35 -57.15 -9.41
CA ARG A 32 -44.28 -56.18 -8.80
C ARG A 32 -45.25 -55.67 -9.86
N LYS A 33 -46.53 -55.57 -9.54
CA LYS A 33 -47.57 -55.13 -10.48
C LYS A 33 -47.28 -53.74 -11.07
N GLU A 34 -46.89 -52.80 -10.22
CA GLU A 34 -46.57 -51.41 -10.60
C GLU A 34 -45.42 -51.32 -11.62
N ASP A 35 -44.43 -52.22 -11.52
CA ASP A 35 -43.28 -52.23 -12.45
C ASP A 35 -43.62 -52.95 -13.76
N VAL A 36 -44.46 -53.99 -13.71
CA VAL A 36 -44.95 -54.71 -14.91
C VAL A 36 -45.86 -53.80 -15.75
N GLU A 37 -46.70 -52.98 -15.11
CA GLU A 37 -47.57 -52.01 -15.80
C GLU A 37 -46.77 -51.04 -16.68
N LYS A 38 -45.58 -50.62 -16.24
CA LYS A 38 -44.70 -49.71 -17.02
C LYS A 38 -44.22 -50.32 -18.34
N ILE A 39 -44.15 -51.64 -18.45
CA ILE A 39 -43.64 -52.35 -19.63
C ILE A 39 -44.72 -53.12 -20.40
N GLN A 40 -45.97 -53.07 -19.92
CA GLN A 40 -47.09 -53.78 -20.51
C GLN A 40 -47.25 -53.52 -22.02
N PRO A 41 -47.09 -52.28 -22.55
CA PRO A 41 -47.19 -52.05 -23.99
C PRO A 41 -46.19 -52.86 -24.83
N TYR A 42 -44.98 -53.11 -24.30
CA TYR A 42 -43.96 -53.93 -24.99
C TYR A 42 -44.32 -55.41 -24.94
N LEU A 43 -44.83 -55.89 -23.81
CA LEU A 43 -45.28 -57.27 -23.63
C LEU A 43 -46.44 -57.60 -24.55
N ASP A 44 -47.44 -56.71 -24.61
CA ASP A 44 -48.61 -56.83 -25.49
C ASP A 44 -48.17 -56.86 -26.95
N LYS A 45 -47.25 -55.97 -27.35
CA LYS A 45 -46.79 -55.91 -28.74
C LYS A 45 -45.96 -57.11 -29.15
N LEU A 46 -45.10 -57.63 -28.27
CA LEU A 46 -44.36 -58.88 -28.52
C LEU A 46 -45.31 -60.05 -28.73
N ASN A 47 -46.36 -60.16 -27.90
CA ASN A 47 -47.36 -61.22 -28.05
C ASN A 47 -48.11 -61.10 -29.38
N GLU A 48 -48.58 -59.89 -29.71
CA GLU A 48 -49.27 -59.60 -30.97
C GLU A 48 -48.40 -59.93 -32.18
N THR A 49 -47.11 -59.56 -32.17
CA THR A 49 -46.24 -59.80 -33.33
C THR A 49 -45.85 -61.26 -33.49
N ILE A 50 -45.69 -62.01 -32.40
CA ILE A 50 -45.38 -63.45 -32.46
C ILE A 50 -46.57 -64.26 -32.99
N ASP A 51 -47.80 -63.89 -32.63
CA ASP A 51 -49.02 -64.56 -33.10
C ASP A 51 -49.46 -64.17 -34.52
N THR A 52 -48.87 -63.12 -35.09
CA THR A 52 -49.25 -62.60 -36.42
C THR A 52 -48.52 -63.34 -37.54
N LYS A 53 -49.31 -64.00 -38.41
CA LYS A 53 -48.77 -64.72 -39.58
C LYS A 53 -47.89 -63.84 -40.47
N GLY A 54 -46.70 -64.34 -40.76
CA GLY A 54 -45.73 -63.69 -41.65
C GLY A 54 -44.78 -62.71 -40.96
N ILE A 55 -44.93 -62.46 -39.65
CA ILE A 55 -43.98 -61.68 -38.85
C ILE A 55 -43.07 -62.63 -38.09
N ASN A 56 -41.97 -63.03 -38.74
CA ASN A 56 -41.10 -64.08 -38.20
C ASN A 56 -39.72 -63.57 -37.76
N ASN A 57 -39.30 -62.35 -38.13
CA ASN A 57 -38.10 -61.70 -37.58
C ASN A 57 -38.50 -60.38 -36.90
N ILE A 58 -38.43 -60.36 -35.58
CA ILE A 58 -38.88 -59.25 -34.72
C ILE A 58 -37.66 -58.67 -34.00
N ALA A 59 -37.38 -57.38 -34.14
CA ALA A 59 -36.33 -56.73 -33.36
C ALA A 59 -36.89 -55.94 -32.19
N LEU A 60 -36.33 -56.16 -31.00
CA LEU A 60 -36.47 -55.30 -29.84
C LEU A 60 -35.25 -54.37 -29.81
N THR A 61 -35.42 -53.13 -30.29
CA THR A 61 -34.31 -52.16 -30.45
C THR A 61 -34.30 -51.16 -29.32
N GLY A 62 -33.13 -50.81 -28.81
CA GLY A 62 -32.98 -49.74 -27.83
C GLY A 62 -31.51 -49.54 -27.49
N GLY A 63 -31.14 -48.40 -26.92
CA GLY A 63 -29.77 -48.15 -26.43
C GLY A 63 -29.25 -49.24 -25.48
N TYR A 64 -27.94 -49.27 -25.28
CA TYR A 64 -27.35 -50.14 -24.26
C TYR A 64 -27.93 -49.80 -22.87
N GLY A 65 -28.22 -50.81 -22.05
CA GLY A 65 -28.86 -50.60 -20.75
C GLY A 65 -30.35 -50.21 -20.78
N SER A 66 -31.01 -50.14 -21.95
CA SER A 66 -32.44 -49.77 -22.05
C SER A 66 -33.43 -50.81 -21.49
N GLY A 67 -32.93 -51.94 -21.00
CA GLY A 67 -33.71 -53.01 -20.34
C GLY A 67 -34.43 -53.99 -21.26
N LYS A 68 -33.97 -54.13 -22.51
CA LYS A 68 -34.42 -55.16 -23.48
C LYS A 68 -34.48 -56.57 -22.87
N SER A 69 -33.40 -57.03 -22.24
CA SER A 69 -33.32 -58.36 -21.61
C SER A 69 -34.29 -58.51 -20.42
N THR A 70 -34.62 -57.42 -19.71
CA THR A 70 -35.63 -57.44 -18.65
C THR A 70 -37.02 -57.63 -19.24
N ILE A 71 -37.35 -56.93 -20.33
CA ILE A 71 -38.62 -57.12 -21.06
C ILE A 71 -38.73 -58.56 -21.57
N ILE A 72 -37.67 -59.10 -22.19
CA ILE A 72 -37.63 -60.49 -22.70
C ILE A 72 -37.77 -61.51 -21.56
N GLY A 73 -37.05 -61.30 -20.45
CA GLY A 73 -37.14 -62.16 -19.27
C GLY A 73 -38.54 -62.19 -18.67
N THR A 74 -39.16 -61.02 -18.50
CA THR A 74 -40.55 -60.91 -18.02
C THR A 74 -41.55 -61.50 -19.02
N PHE A 75 -41.37 -61.27 -20.32
CA PHE A 75 -42.22 -61.84 -21.36
C PHE A 75 -42.21 -63.37 -21.34
N LYS A 76 -41.02 -63.97 -21.20
CA LYS A 76 -40.83 -65.42 -21.14
C LYS A 76 -41.51 -66.05 -19.91
N GLU A 77 -41.46 -65.40 -18.75
CA GLU A 77 -42.08 -65.93 -17.53
C GLU A 77 -43.62 -65.80 -17.56
N LEU A 78 -44.14 -64.74 -18.17
CA LEU A 78 -45.59 -64.50 -18.27
C LEU A 78 -46.27 -65.30 -19.40
N ASN A 79 -45.52 -65.78 -20.40
CA ASN A 79 -46.06 -66.47 -21.58
C ASN A 79 -45.55 -67.91 -21.74
N PRO A 80 -45.88 -68.85 -20.82
CA PRO A 80 -45.43 -70.23 -20.89
C PRO A 80 -46.04 -71.04 -22.05
N GLN A 81 -46.99 -70.47 -22.79
CA GLN A 81 -47.57 -71.11 -23.97
C GLN A 81 -46.58 -71.28 -25.12
N TYR A 82 -45.55 -70.43 -25.21
CA TYR A 82 -44.49 -70.53 -26.21
C TYR A 82 -43.32 -71.38 -25.71
N ALA A 83 -42.68 -72.13 -26.61
CA ALA A 83 -41.47 -72.86 -26.37
C ALA A 83 -40.24 -72.03 -26.81
N PHE A 84 -39.64 -71.34 -25.84
CA PHE A 84 -38.49 -70.46 -26.08
C PHE A 84 -37.14 -71.20 -26.16
N LEU A 85 -36.37 -70.88 -27.19
CA LEU A 85 -34.94 -71.21 -27.28
C LEU A 85 -34.12 -69.93 -27.10
N ASN A 86 -33.33 -69.85 -26.03
CA ASN A 86 -32.48 -68.69 -25.76
C ASN A 86 -31.09 -68.89 -26.35
N ILE A 87 -30.64 -67.95 -27.15
CA ILE A 87 -29.31 -67.86 -27.72
C ILE A 87 -28.70 -66.54 -27.22
N SER A 88 -27.70 -66.64 -26.36
CA SER A 88 -26.96 -65.49 -25.83
C SER A 88 -25.47 -65.70 -26.08
N LEU A 89 -24.87 -64.82 -26.88
CA LEU A 89 -23.49 -64.97 -27.32
C LEU A 89 -22.55 -64.31 -26.32
N ALA A 90 -21.77 -65.13 -25.61
CA ALA A 90 -20.66 -64.65 -24.81
C ALA A 90 -19.37 -64.74 -25.65
N SER A 91 -18.95 -63.66 -26.33
CA SER A 91 -17.58 -63.61 -26.86
C SER A 91 -16.95 -62.22 -26.80
N PHE A 92 -15.63 -62.26 -26.57
CA PHE A 92 -14.76 -61.13 -26.29
C PHE A 92 -14.27 -60.49 -27.58
N ASN A 93 -14.74 -59.28 -27.87
CA ASN A 93 -14.15 -58.46 -28.93
C ASN A 93 -12.69 -58.11 -28.61
N LYS A 94 -11.77 -58.58 -29.45
CA LYS A 94 -10.41 -58.02 -29.57
C LYS A 94 -10.43 -56.75 -30.45
N LYS A 95 -11.23 -55.73 -30.10
CA LYS A 95 -11.21 -54.42 -30.80
C LYS A 95 -9.81 -53.76 -30.77
N LYS A 96 -8.96 -54.10 -29.79
CA LYS A 96 -7.61 -53.51 -29.63
C LYS A 96 -6.62 -53.79 -30.77
N SER A 97 -6.92 -54.68 -31.71
CA SER A 97 -5.99 -55.08 -32.78
C SER A 97 -6.23 -54.39 -34.13
N GLU A 98 -7.37 -53.70 -34.32
CA GLU A 98 -7.79 -53.21 -35.64
C GLU A 98 -6.98 -52.01 -36.15
N ASP A 99 -6.47 -51.15 -35.28
CA ASP A 99 -5.79 -49.91 -35.71
C ASP A 99 -4.41 -50.12 -36.35
N LYS A 100 -3.87 -51.36 -36.29
CA LYS A 100 -2.54 -51.70 -36.84
C LYS A 100 -2.58 -52.64 -38.06
N LEU A 101 -3.76 -53.07 -38.51
CA LEU A 101 -3.91 -54.10 -39.56
C LEU A 101 -4.21 -53.47 -40.93
N SER A 102 -3.71 -54.08 -42.01
CA SER A 102 -4.03 -53.70 -43.40
C SER A 102 -5.50 -53.97 -43.74
N SER A 103 -6.02 -53.30 -44.78
CA SER A 103 -7.42 -53.49 -45.23
C SER A 103 -7.77 -54.93 -45.61
N SER A 104 -6.81 -55.71 -46.14
CA SER A 104 -6.97 -57.14 -46.40
C SER A 104 -7.04 -57.99 -45.13
N GLU A 105 -6.21 -57.70 -44.13
CA GLU A 105 -6.22 -58.42 -42.85
C GLU A 105 -7.47 -58.13 -42.04
N LYS A 106 -7.99 -56.89 -42.09
CA LYS A 106 -9.27 -56.52 -41.47
C LYS A 106 -10.43 -57.32 -42.05
N LYS A 107 -10.47 -57.50 -43.37
CA LYS A 107 -11.53 -58.29 -44.04
C LYS A 107 -11.49 -59.76 -43.62
N LEU A 108 -10.29 -60.35 -43.58
CA LEU A 108 -10.09 -61.76 -43.20
C LEU A 108 -10.45 -62.01 -41.72
N LEU A 109 -10.10 -61.08 -40.83
CA LEU A 109 -10.48 -61.14 -39.41
C LEU A 109 -12.01 -61.03 -39.22
N LYS A 110 -12.68 -60.18 -40.01
CA LYS A 110 -14.15 -60.04 -39.99
C LYS A 110 -14.84 -61.33 -40.45
N GLU A 111 -14.36 -61.93 -41.54
CA GLU A 111 -14.87 -63.22 -42.04
C GLU A 111 -14.64 -64.37 -41.04
N GLU A 112 -13.49 -64.39 -40.36
CA GLU A 112 -13.19 -65.37 -39.31
C GLU A 112 -14.10 -65.20 -38.08
N LEU A 113 -14.32 -63.96 -37.63
CA LEU A 113 -15.22 -63.65 -36.52
C LEU A 113 -16.67 -64.05 -36.84
N GLU A 114 -17.14 -63.78 -38.05
CA GLU A 114 -18.47 -64.23 -38.50
C GLU A 114 -18.60 -65.76 -38.51
N ARG A 115 -17.57 -66.47 -38.98
CA ARG A 115 -17.56 -67.93 -38.95
C ARG A 115 -17.66 -68.47 -37.53
N LEU A 116 -16.91 -67.87 -36.59
CA LEU A 116 -16.97 -68.23 -35.16
C LEU A 116 -18.34 -67.95 -34.55
N LEU A 117 -19.02 -66.88 -34.98
CA LEU A 117 -20.39 -66.56 -34.56
C LEU A 117 -21.39 -67.62 -35.00
N GLU A 118 -21.36 -68.00 -36.28
CA GLU A 118 -22.23 -69.05 -36.80
C GLU A 118 -22.03 -70.37 -36.02
N VAL A 119 -20.77 -70.74 -35.76
CA VAL A 119 -20.44 -71.92 -34.94
C VAL A 119 -21.00 -71.79 -33.52
N SER A 120 -20.84 -70.64 -32.88
CA SER A 120 -21.33 -70.41 -31.51
C SER A 120 -22.85 -70.50 -31.43
N ILE A 121 -23.57 -69.91 -32.40
CA ILE A 121 -25.03 -69.99 -32.50
C ILE A 121 -25.46 -71.45 -32.68
N LEU A 122 -24.82 -72.20 -33.58
CA LEU A 122 -25.14 -73.62 -33.76
C LEU A 122 -24.88 -74.41 -32.48
N GLN A 123 -23.76 -74.19 -31.80
CA GLN A 123 -23.48 -74.85 -30.52
C GLN A 123 -24.58 -74.56 -29.50
N GLN A 124 -25.05 -73.32 -29.39
CA GLN A 124 -26.14 -73.00 -28.46
C GLN A 124 -27.46 -73.66 -28.82
N ILE A 125 -27.84 -73.69 -30.11
CA ILE A 125 -29.04 -74.39 -30.57
C ILE A 125 -28.95 -75.89 -30.22
N PHE A 126 -27.86 -76.53 -30.64
CA PHE A 126 -27.71 -77.97 -30.55
C PHE A 126 -27.51 -78.41 -29.10
N TYR A 127 -26.61 -77.81 -28.33
CA TYR A 127 -26.30 -78.24 -26.96
C TYR A 127 -27.40 -77.90 -25.94
N HIS A 128 -28.41 -77.11 -26.32
CA HIS A 128 -29.56 -76.81 -25.46
C HIS A 128 -30.43 -78.04 -25.16
N VAL A 129 -30.54 -78.98 -26.12
CA VAL A 129 -31.38 -80.18 -25.98
C VAL A 129 -30.57 -81.43 -25.65
N LYS A 130 -31.21 -82.41 -25.03
CA LYS A 130 -30.59 -83.71 -24.73
C LYS A 130 -30.33 -84.48 -26.02
N PRO A 131 -29.24 -85.28 -26.11
CA PRO A 131 -28.96 -86.11 -27.30
C PRO A 131 -30.11 -87.05 -27.70
N SER A 132 -30.97 -87.44 -26.76
CA SER A 132 -32.13 -88.28 -27.01
C SER A 132 -33.27 -87.60 -27.77
N GLU A 133 -33.34 -86.26 -27.75
CA GLU A 133 -34.39 -85.49 -28.42
C GLU A 133 -34.10 -85.33 -29.92
N ILE A 134 -32.83 -85.39 -30.30
CA ILE A 134 -32.34 -85.35 -31.69
C ILE A 134 -31.36 -86.51 -31.95
N PRO A 135 -31.83 -87.77 -31.91
CA PRO A 135 -30.96 -88.95 -31.93
C PRO A 135 -30.14 -89.14 -33.20
N GLU A 136 -30.65 -88.69 -34.36
CA GLU A 136 -29.98 -88.75 -35.66
C GLU A 136 -29.08 -87.53 -35.95
N SER A 137 -28.91 -86.62 -34.98
CA SER A 137 -28.01 -85.46 -35.14
C SER A 137 -26.57 -85.91 -35.33
N ARG A 138 -25.86 -85.31 -36.28
CA ARG A 138 -24.43 -85.57 -36.54
C ARG A 138 -23.50 -84.95 -35.50
N PHE A 139 -23.99 -84.03 -34.67
CA PHE A 139 -23.20 -83.44 -33.58
C PHE A 139 -22.90 -84.44 -32.46
N LYS A 140 -21.62 -84.79 -32.30
CA LYS A 140 -21.15 -85.73 -31.26
C LYS A 140 -21.23 -85.08 -29.88
N ARG A 141 -22.05 -85.63 -29.01
CA ARG A 141 -22.18 -85.19 -27.60
C ARG A 141 -21.86 -86.33 -26.66
N ILE A 142 -21.47 -85.96 -25.44
CA ILE A 142 -21.22 -86.95 -24.39
C ILE A 142 -22.57 -87.58 -23.99
N ILE A 143 -22.76 -88.84 -24.36
CA ILE A 143 -23.91 -89.63 -23.94
C ILE A 143 -23.53 -90.29 -22.62
N ASN A 144 -24.15 -89.86 -21.52
CA ASN A 144 -23.99 -90.52 -20.24
C ASN A 144 -24.83 -91.81 -20.22
N ILE A 145 -24.20 -92.96 -20.43
CA ILE A 145 -24.86 -94.26 -20.28
C ILE A 145 -24.76 -94.64 -18.80
N PRO A 146 -25.89 -94.72 -18.07
CA PRO A 146 -25.84 -95.02 -16.64
C PRO A 146 -25.24 -96.41 -16.41
N ASN A 147 -24.42 -96.55 -15.37
CA ASN A 147 -23.66 -97.77 -15.07
C ASN A 147 -24.52 -99.05 -15.09
N TRP A 148 -25.77 -98.99 -14.65
CA TRP A 148 -26.67 -100.17 -14.68
C TRP A 148 -26.95 -100.67 -16.11
N LYS A 149 -27.10 -99.78 -17.10
CA LYS A 149 -27.25 -100.18 -18.51
C LYS A 149 -25.98 -100.84 -19.03
N VAL A 150 -24.81 -100.33 -18.64
CA VAL A 150 -23.51 -100.91 -19.01
C VAL A 150 -23.39 -102.33 -18.44
N TRP A 151 -23.69 -102.52 -17.15
CA TRP A 151 -23.72 -103.84 -16.52
C TRP A 151 -24.70 -104.80 -17.21
N CYS A 152 -25.93 -104.37 -17.50
CA CYS A 152 -26.91 -105.19 -18.19
C CYS A 152 -26.45 -105.63 -19.60
N ILE A 153 -25.85 -104.72 -20.38
CA ILE A 153 -25.34 -105.02 -21.72
C ILE A 153 -24.15 -105.99 -21.63
N SER A 154 -23.21 -105.76 -20.70
CA SER A 154 -22.05 -106.62 -20.51
C SER A 154 -22.45 -108.03 -20.05
N ILE A 155 -23.36 -108.15 -19.09
CA ILE A 155 -23.88 -109.45 -18.64
C ILE A 155 -24.61 -110.15 -19.78
N GLY A 156 -25.47 -109.45 -20.52
CA GLY A 156 -26.17 -110.01 -21.67
C GLY A 156 -25.23 -110.51 -22.77
N PHE A 157 -24.15 -109.78 -23.06
CA PHE A 157 -23.13 -110.18 -24.02
C PHE A 157 -22.34 -111.42 -23.55
N ILE A 158 -21.93 -111.46 -22.28
CA ILE A 158 -21.23 -112.63 -21.71
C ILE A 158 -22.14 -113.86 -21.74
N LEU A 159 -23.42 -113.72 -21.39
CA LEU A 159 -24.40 -114.80 -21.46
C LEU A 159 -24.59 -115.29 -22.89
N TRP A 160 -24.63 -114.38 -23.87
CA TRP A 160 -24.73 -114.72 -25.28
C TRP A 160 -23.49 -115.45 -25.82
N VAL A 161 -22.29 -114.97 -25.52
CA VAL A 161 -21.04 -115.63 -25.94
C VAL A 161 -20.91 -116.99 -25.25
N SER A 162 -21.21 -117.05 -23.95
CA SER A 162 -21.21 -118.31 -23.20
C SER A 162 -22.23 -119.30 -23.76
N SER A 163 -23.43 -118.85 -24.12
CA SER A 163 -24.44 -119.72 -24.71
C SER A 163 -24.02 -120.23 -26.08
N ALA A 164 -23.42 -119.38 -26.92
CA ALA A 164 -22.86 -119.79 -28.21
C ALA A 164 -21.74 -120.82 -28.06
N ILE A 165 -20.84 -120.66 -27.08
CA ILE A 165 -19.78 -121.63 -26.79
C ILE A 165 -20.36 -122.95 -26.28
N LEU A 166 -21.33 -122.93 -25.37
CA LEU A 166 -21.98 -124.14 -24.86
C LEU A 166 -22.68 -124.93 -25.98
N LEU A 167 -23.34 -124.22 -26.91
CA LEU A 167 -23.97 -124.83 -28.07
C LEU A 167 -22.96 -125.50 -29.02
N LEU A 168 -21.85 -124.81 -29.34
CA LEU A 168 -20.92 -125.24 -30.38
C LEU A 168 -19.82 -126.19 -29.89
N LYS A 169 -19.37 -126.08 -28.63
CA LYS A 169 -18.20 -126.81 -28.09
C LYS A 169 -18.56 -128.01 -27.21
N TYR A 170 -19.72 -127.97 -26.55
CA TYR A 170 -20.14 -128.99 -25.59
C TYR A 170 -21.38 -129.78 -26.05
N ASP A 171 -21.58 -129.84 -27.37
CA ASP A 171 -22.62 -130.63 -28.05
C ASP A 171 -24.05 -130.40 -27.52
N TYR A 172 -24.33 -129.24 -26.91
CA TYR A 172 -25.69 -128.89 -26.48
C TYR A 172 -26.64 -128.69 -27.66
N LEU A 173 -26.12 -128.42 -28.87
CA LEU A 173 -26.90 -128.47 -30.10
C LEU A 173 -27.47 -129.86 -30.35
N ASP A 174 -26.69 -130.92 -30.11
CA ASP A 174 -27.16 -132.29 -30.30
C ASP A 174 -28.28 -132.64 -29.34
N LYS A 175 -28.31 -132.08 -28.12
CA LYS A 175 -29.41 -132.30 -27.16
C LYS A 175 -30.76 -131.68 -27.57
N ILE A 176 -30.74 -130.72 -28.49
CA ILE A 176 -31.94 -130.04 -29.02
C ILE A 176 -32.28 -130.58 -30.42
N ASN A 177 -31.33 -131.25 -31.07
CA ASN A 177 -31.51 -131.91 -32.36
C ASN A 177 -32.57 -133.03 -32.25
N PRO A 178 -33.68 -132.98 -33.01
CA PRO A 178 -34.73 -134.00 -32.94
C PRO A 178 -34.23 -135.43 -33.17
N ASN A 179 -33.12 -135.59 -33.90
CA ASN A 179 -32.54 -136.89 -34.22
C ASN A 179 -31.89 -137.61 -33.02
N SER A 180 -31.60 -136.92 -31.92
CA SER A 180 -30.97 -137.50 -30.72
C SER A 180 -31.98 -137.84 -29.61
N TRP A 181 -33.27 -137.58 -29.82
CA TRP A 181 -34.30 -137.74 -28.80
C TRP A 181 -34.66 -139.22 -28.63
N ASN A 182 -34.27 -139.79 -27.49
CA ASN A 182 -34.62 -141.15 -27.11
C ASN A 182 -35.79 -141.10 -26.11
N SER A 183 -36.86 -141.88 -26.32
CA SER A 183 -38.10 -141.86 -25.51
C SER A 183 -37.90 -142.15 -24.01
N LYS A 184 -36.70 -142.58 -23.61
CA LYS A 184 -36.35 -142.89 -22.21
C LYS A 184 -35.63 -141.75 -21.46
N ASN A 185 -35.21 -140.67 -22.14
CA ASN A 185 -34.56 -139.52 -21.50
C ASN A 185 -35.49 -138.30 -21.50
N ASN A 186 -35.53 -137.55 -20.40
CA ASN A 186 -36.27 -136.28 -20.33
C ASN A 186 -35.66 -135.25 -21.29
N PHE A 187 -36.52 -134.49 -21.98
CA PHE A 187 -36.11 -133.38 -22.83
C PHE A 187 -35.31 -132.34 -22.02
N ASP A 188 -34.14 -131.95 -22.53
CA ASP A 188 -33.27 -130.98 -21.86
C ASP A 188 -33.75 -129.55 -22.10
N TRP A 189 -34.68 -129.11 -21.27
CA TRP A 189 -35.18 -127.72 -21.24
C TRP A 189 -34.06 -126.69 -21.07
N PHE A 190 -32.94 -127.06 -20.44
CA PHE A 190 -31.80 -126.17 -20.25
C PHE A 190 -31.09 -125.89 -21.57
N ALA A 191 -30.93 -126.91 -22.42
CA ALA A 191 -30.36 -126.74 -23.76
C ALA A 191 -31.21 -125.78 -24.61
N LEU A 192 -32.54 -125.89 -24.57
CA LEU A 192 -33.45 -125.00 -25.29
C LEU A 192 -33.33 -123.53 -24.84
N VAL A 193 -33.15 -123.29 -23.53
CA VAL A 193 -32.90 -121.93 -23.00
C VAL A 193 -31.57 -121.37 -23.53
N ILE A 194 -30.50 -122.17 -23.55
CA ILE A 194 -29.20 -121.77 -24.11
C ILE A 194 -29.34 -121.37 -25.58
N PHE A 195 -30.07 -122.16 -26.37
CA PHE A 195 -30.34 -121.86 -27.77
C PHE A 195 -31.10 -120.55 -27.96
N LEU A 196 -32.16 -120.30 -27.18
CA LEU A 196 -32.91 -119.04 -27.25
C LEU A 196 -32.03 -117.83 -26.92
N ILE A 197 -31.17 -117.93 -25.90
CA ILE A 197 -30.23 -116.86 -25.55
C ILE A 197 -29.26 -116.60 -26.70
N ALA A 198 -28.71 -117.66 -27.33
CA ALA A 198 -27.82 -117.55 -28.48
C ALA A 198 -28.51 -116.88 -29.69
N PHE A 199 -29.75 -117.28 -29.99
CA PHE A 199 -30.52 -116.76 -31.12
C PHE A 199 -30.93 -115.29 -30.92
N VAL A 200 -31.43 -114.95 -29.73
CA VAL A 200 -31.81 -113.55 -29.39
C VAL A 200 -30.58 -112.64 -29.46
N GLY A 201 -29.44 -113.08 -28.90
CA GLY A 201 -28.23 -112.27 -28.97
C GLY A 201 -27.71 -112.09 -30.41
N MET A 202 -27.89 -113.08 -31.30
CA MET A 202 -27.56 -112.94 -32.72
C MET A 202 -28.46 -111.91 -33.42
N GLY A 203 -29.76 -111.90 -33.11
CA GLY A 203 -30.69 -110.88 -33.59
C GLY A 203 -30.29 -109.47 -33.12
N LEU A 204 -29.95 -109.30 -31.84
CA LEU A 204 -29.47 -108.02 -31.32
C LEU A 204 -28.14 -107.58 -31.96
N PHE A 205 -27.24 -108.53 -32.22
CA PHE A 205 -25.97 -108.27 -32.91
C PHE A 205 -26.19 -107.80 -34.35
N SER A 206 -27.11 -108.43 -35.09
CA SER A 206 -27.45 -107.99 -36.45
C SER A 206 -28.00 -106.56 -36.50
N LYS A 207 -28.84 -106.17 -35.52
CA LYS A 207 -29.33 -104.78 -35.39
C LYS A 207 -28.20 -103.78 -35.12
N LEU A 208 -27.19 -104.17 -34.34
CA LEU A 208 -26.00 -103.33 -34.10
C LEU A 208 -25.21 -103.12 -35.40
N ILE A 209 -25.02 -104.18 -36.20
CA ILE A 209 -24.35 -104.10 -37.51
C ILE A 209 -25.08 -103.13 -38.45
N ILE A 210 -26.40 -103.25 -38.58
CA ILE A 210 -27.18 -102.36 -39.47
C ILE A 210 -27.04 -100.89 -39.06
N ARG A 211 -27.09 -100.58 -37.75
CA ARG A 211 -26.87 -99.21 -37.24
C ARG A 211 -25.46 -98.67 -37.51
N LEU A 212 -24.44 -99.53 -37.46
CA LEU A 212 -23.06 -99.12 -37.76
C LEU A 212 -22.90 -98.75 -39.24
N PHE A 213 -23.57 -99.47 -40.15
CA PHE A 213 -23.49 -99.20 -41.59
C PHE A 213 -24.41 -98.07 -42.06
N SER A 214 -25.56 -97.82 -41.42
CA SER A 214 -26.48 -96.73 -41.81
C SER A 214 -25.91 -95.33 -41.57
N ASN A 215 -25.01 -95.17 -40.60
CA ASN A 215 -24.48 -93.87 -40.17
C ASN A 215 -23.09 -93.54 -40.74
N SER A 216 -22.56 -94.36 -41.66
CA SER A 216 -21.18 -94.23 -42.15
C SER A 216 -21.14 -93.78 -43.61
N LYS A 217 -21.15 -92.47 -43.90
CA LYS A 217 -20.59 -91.96 -45.16
C LYS A 217 -19.06 -92.08 -45.08
N ILE A 218 -18.51 -93.14 -45.67
CA ILE A 218 -17.06 -93.34 -45.79
C ILE A 218 -16.51 -92.33 -46.80
N ASN A 219 -16.18 -91.13 -46.33
CA ASN A 219 -15.34 -90.18 -47.05
C ASN A 219 -14.28 -89.67 -46.06
N LYS A 220 -13.01 -90.03 -46.33
CA LYS A 220 -11.79 -89.71 -45.58
C LYS A 220 -11.81 -90.11 -44.08
N VAL A 221 -10.98 -91.11 -43.75
CA VAL A 221 -10.76 -91.57 -42.38
C VAL A 221 -9.96 -90.51 -41.62
N ASN A 222 -10.66 -89.67 -40.83
CA ASN A 222 -10.06 -88.95 -39.72
C ASN A 222 -10.80 -89.35 -38.43
N ILE A 223 -10.08 -90.01 -37.51
CA ILE A 223 -10.66 -90.71 -36.34
C ILE A 223 -10.91 -89.75 -35.16
N LYS A 224 -10.74 -88.45 -35.36
CA LYS A 224 -11.11 -87.40 -34.40
C LYS A 224 -12.17 -86.51 -35.01
N GLY A 225 -13.44 -86.83 -34.76
CA GLY A 225 -14.60 -86.01 -35.12
C GLY A 225 -14.67 -84.73 -34.29
N GLU A 226 -13.70 -83.85 -34.48
CA GLU A 226 -13.79 -82.42 -34.20
C GLU A 226 -14.53 -81.75 -35.38
N LEU A 227 -15.16 -80.61 -35.14
CA LEU A 227 -15.68 -79.75 -36.21
C LEU A 227 -14.47 -79.37 -37.09
N GLU A 228 -14.21 -80.14 -38.16
CA GLU A 228 -13.21 -79.75 -39.15
C GLU A 228 -13.72 -78.47 -39.79
N LEU A 229 -13.09 -77.35 -39.44
CA LEU A 229 -13.11 -76.15 -40.24
C LEU A 229 -12.60 -76.56 -41.61
N GLY A 230 -13.51 -76.84 -42.55
CA GLY A 230 -13.09 -77.13 -43.92
C GLY A 230 -12.17 -76.03 -44.42
N ASP A 231 -11.10 -76.41 -45.14
CA ASP A 231 -10.08 -75.52 -45.71
C ASP A 231 -10.63 -74.46 -46.69
N ASN A 232 -11.95 -74.47 -46.93
CA ASN A 232 -12.64 -73.48 -47.74
C ASN A 232 -13.18 -72.35 -46.85
N VAL A 233 -12.40 -71.27 -46.72
CA VAL A 233 -12.73 -70.05 -45.96
C VAL A 233 -14.02 -69.36 -46.45
N ASN A 234 -14.51 -69.68 -47.66
CA ASN A 234 -15.59 -68.94 -48.34
C ASN A 234 -17.02 -69.53 -48.21
N LYS A 235 -17.28 -70.54 -47.36
CA LYS A 235 -18.63 -71.10 -47.18
C LYS A 235 -19.18 -70.86 -45.78
N SER A 236 -20.44 -70.39 -45.70
CA SER A 236 -21.17 -70.23 -44.43
C SER A 236 -21.37 -71.59 -43.73
N VAL A 237 -21.09 -71.63 -42.44
CA VAL A 237 -21.22 -72.79 -41.56
C VAL A 237 -22.69 -73.17 -41.38
N PHE A 238 -23.60 -72.19 -41.33
CA PHE A 238 -25.03 -72.45 -41.32
C PHE A 238 -25.48 -73.25 -42.55
N ASN A 239 -24.94 -72.94 -43.73
CA ASN A 239 -25.27 -73.66 -44.96
C ASN A 239 -24.71 -75.09 -44.96
N GLU A 240 -23.51 -75.32 -44.39
CA GLU A 240 -22.95 -76.67 -44.25
C GLU A 240 -23.78 -77.55 -43.31
N HIS A 241 -24.43 -76.95 -42.31
CA HIS A 241 -25.23 -77.65 -41.30
C HIS A 241 -26.75 -77.43 -41.43
N LEU A 242 -27.23 -76.93 -42.57
CA LEU A 242 -28.65 -76.58 -42.76
C LEU A 242 -29.59 -77.76 -42.49
N GLU A 243 -29.23 -78.96 -42.96
CA GLU A 243 -29.98 -80.20 -42.71
C GLU A 243 -30.11 -80.50 -41.21
N GLU A 244 -29.07 -80.22 -40.42
CA GLU A 244 -29.10 -80.42 -38.97
C GLU A 244 -30.03 -79.41 -38.29
N ILE A 245 -30.03 -78.16 -38.75
CA ILE A 245 -30.89 -77.10 -38.22
C ILE A 245 -32.35 -77.45 -38.52
N LEU A 246 -32.66 -77.84 -39.76
CA LEU A 246 -34.00 -78.31 -40.14
C LEU A 246 -34.43 -79.52 -39.30
N TYR A 247 -33.57 -80.52 -39.15
CA TYR A 247 -33.85 -81.71 -38.33
C TYR A 247 -34.07 -81.34 -36.84
N PHE A 248 -33.31 -80.39 -36.30
CA PHE A 248 -33.50 -79.90 -34.94
C PHE A 248 -34.90 -79.31 -34.75
N PHE A 249 -35.35 -78.42 -35.65
CA PHE A 249 -36.68 -77.82 -35.52
C PHE A 249 -37.82 -78.78 -35.89
N GLU A 250 -37.58 -79.77 -36.76
CA GLU A 250 -38.53 -80.86 -37.02
C GLU A 250 -38.80 -81.68 -35.76
N ARG A 251 -37.76 -82.03 -34.99
CA ARG A 251 -37.86 -82.90 -33.81
C ARG A 251 -38.19 -82.18 -32.50
N THR A 252 -37.85 -80.91 -32.38
CA THR A 252 -38.14 -80.10 -31.20
C THR A 252 -39.47 -79.35 -31.35
N LYS A 253 -39.92 -78.69 -30.27
CA LYS A 253 -41.16 -77.90 -30.25
C LYS A 253 -40.92 -76.38 -30.18
N TYR A 254 -39.66 -75.93 -30.24
CA TYR A 254 -39.34 -74.51 -30.15
C TYR A 254 -39.98 -73.73 -31.30
N ASP A 255 -40.67 -72.66 -30.96
CA ASP A 255 -41.43 -71.76 -31.83
C ASP A 255 -40.96 -70.30 -31.70
N VAL A 256 -40.36 -69.91 -30.57
CA VAL A 256 -39.75 -68.59 -30.40
C VAL A 256 -38.26 -68.72 -30.09
N ILE A 257 -37.41 -68.12 -30.92
CA ILE A 257 -35.97 -68.05 -30.69
C ILE A 257 -35.62 -66.64 -30.21
N LEU A 258 -35.13 -66.54 -28.97
CA LEU A 258 -34.67 -65.29 -28.38
C LEU A 258 -33.17 -65.17 -28.61
N ILE A 259 -32.75 -64.17 -29.38
CA ILE A 259 -31.34 -63.96 -29.74
C ILE A 259 -30.87 -62.64 -29.13
N GLU A 260 -29.94 -62.71 -28.19
CA GLU A 260 -29.39 -61.57 -27.44
C GLU A 260 -27.88 -61.42 -27.67
N ASP A 261 -27.36 -60.19 -27.47
CA ASP A 261 -25.93 -59.83 -27.55
C ASP A 261 -25.27 -60.02 -28.94
N LEU A 262 -26.06 -60.07 -30.02
CA LEU A 262 -25.56 -60.11 -31.40
C LEU A 262 -24.91 -58.80 -31.86
N ASP A 263 -25.41 -57.68 -31.36
CA ASP A 263 -24.98 -56.32 -31.69
C ASP A 263 -23.51 -56.04 -31.33
N ARG A 264 -22.92 -56.83 -30.42
CA ARG A 264 -21.52 -56.67 -30.01
C ARG A 264 -20.51 -56.96 -31.13
N PHE A 265 -20.90 -57.63 -32.22
CA PHE A 265 -19.94 -58.13 -33.22
C PHE A 265 -19.75 -57.22 -34.45
N ASP A 266 -20.38 -56.03 -34.47
CA ASP A 266 -20.17 -55.00 -35.51
C ASP A 266 -20.28 -55.54 -36.96
N SER A 267 -21.12 -56.56 -37.17
CA SER A 267 -21.40 -57.13 -38.50
C SER A 267 -22.90 -57.30 -38.69
N THR A 268 -23.42 -56.68 -39.76
CA THR A 268 -24.82 -56.81 -40.20
C THR A 268 -25.07 -58.08 -41.02
N ASP A 269 -24.01 -58.75 -41.50
CA ASP A 269 -24.11 -59.91 -42.37
C ASP A 269 -24.72 -61.14 -41.67
N ILE A 270 -24.48 -61.29 -40.36
CA ILE A 270 -25.06 -62.38 -39.56
C ILE A 270 -26.60 -62.30 -39.52
N PHE A 271 -27.18 -61.10 -39.53
CA PHE A 271 -28.64 -60.93 -39.54
C PHE A 271 -29.24 -61.37 -40.86
N THR A 272 -28.55 -61.13 -41.99
CA THR A 272 -28.96 -61.64 -43.31
C THR A 272 -29.05 -63.17 -43.29
N LYS A 273 -28.01 -63.84 -42.77
CA LYS A 273 -27.95 -65.31 -42.71
C LYS A 273 -29.00 -65.89 -41.76
N LEU A 274 -29.22 -65.28 -40.59
CA LEU A 274 -30.27 -65.71 -39.64
C LEU A 274 -31.68 -65.52 -40.22
N ARG A 275 -31.91 -64.42 -40.94
CA ARG A 275 -33.16 -64.19 -41.68
C ARG A 275 -33.37 -65.27 -42.76
N GLU A 276 -32.34 -65.60 -43.54
CA GLU A 276 -32.41 -66.68 -44.54
C GLU A 276 -32.73 -68.03 -43.88
N ILE A 277 -32.11 -68.35 -42.75
CA ILE A 277 -32.41 -69.55 -41.96
C ILE A 277 -33.88 -69.54 -41.52
N ASN A 278 -34.37 -68.44 -40.95
CA ASN A 278 -35.76 -68.33 -40.51
C ASN A 278 -36.75 -68.51 -41.67
N ILE A 279 -36.46 -67.93 -42.84
CA ILE A 279 -37.25 -68.11 -44.06
C ILE A 279 -37.26 -69.58 -44.48
N LEU A 280 -36.12 -70.27 -44.45
CA LEU A 280 -36.03 -71.69 -44.81
C LEU A 280 -36.77 -72.59 -43.82
N LEU A 281 -36.71 -72.30 -42.52
CA LEU A 281 -37.44 -73.03 -41.49
C LEU A 281 -38.96 -72.91 -41.70
N ASN A 282 -39.46 -71.69 -41.92
CA ASN A 282 -40.89 -71.43 -42.09
C ASN A 282 -41.46 -71.88 -43.45
N ASN A 283 -40.62 -71.99 -44.49
CA ASN A 283 -41.03 -72.53 -45.79
C ASN A 283 -40.87 -74.05 -45.92
N SER A 284 -40.22 -74.70 -44.96
CA SER A 284 -40.00 -76.14 -44.98
C SER A 284 -41.29 -76.91 -44.69
N LYS A 285 -41.69 -77.81 -45.59
CA LYS A 285 -42.82 -78.72 -45.38
C LYS A 285 -42.61 -79.73 -44.24
N LEU A 286 -41.38 -79.84 -43.72
CA LEU A 286 -41.07 -80.71 -42.59
C LEU A 286 -41.50 -80.10 -41.24
N ILE A 287 -41.71 -78.78 -41.20
CA ILE A 287 -42.03 -78.04 -39.98
C ILE A 287 -43.47 -77.51 -40.09
N ASN A 288 -44.38 -78.00 -39.25
CA ASN A 288 -45.81 -77.65 -39.28
C ASN A 288 -46.19 -76.50 -38.32
N ARG A 289 -45.25 -75.61 -38.00
CA ARG A 289 -45.46 -74.46 -37.12
C ARG A 289 -44.64 -73.26 -37.58
N GLU A 290 -45.07 -72.05 -37.24
CA GLU A 290 -44.28 -70.85 -37.48
C GLU A 290 -43.20 -70.71 -36.39
N ILE A 291 -42.02 -70.25 -36.80
CA ILE A 291 -40.87 -70.04 -35.92
C ILE A 291 -40.49 -68.56 -36.01
N SER A 292 -40.58 -67.86 -34.90
CA SER A 292 -40.30 -66.43 -34.79
C SER A 292 -38.96 -66.19 -34.10
N PHE A 293 -38.07 -65.44 -34.74
CA PHE A 293 -36.80 -65.00 -34.18
C PHE A 293 -36.99 -63.59 -33.60
N VAL A 294 -36.75 -63.44 -32.30
CA VAL A 294 -36.78 -62.16 -31.59
C VAL A 294 -35.35 -61.75 -31.28
N TYR A 295 -34.93 -60.60 -31.81
CA TYR A 295 -33.57 -60.09 -31.72
C TYR A 295 -33.51 -58.92 -30.73
N ALA A 296 -32.71 -59.01 -29.67
CA ALA A 296 -32.43 -57.88 -28.78
C ALA A 296 -31.16 -57.17 -29.24
N VAL A 297 -31.29 -55.98 -29.81
CA VAL A 297 -30.16 -55.25 -30.44
C VAL A 297 -30.13 -53.77 -30.07
N GLY A 298 -28.93 -53.18 -30.13
CA GLY A 298 -28.68 -51.74 -30.03
C GLY A 298 -29.32 -50.92 -31.16
N ASP A 299 -29.65 -49.65 -30.88
CA ASP A 299 -30.09 -48.69 -31.90
C ASP A 299 -28.93 -48.24 -32.82
N ASP A 300 -27.70 -48.32 -32.32
CA ASP A 300 -26.45 -47.91 -32.94
C ASP A 300 -25.84 -48.95 -33.89
N LEU A 301 -26.44 -50.14 -33.98
CA LEU A 301 -25.96 -51.25 -34.80
C LEU A 301 -26.00 -50.98 -36.32
N PHE A 302 -26.89 -50.10 -36.78
CA PHE A 302 -27.12 -49.85 -38.21
C PHE A 302 -26.66 -48.45 -38.59
N GLU A 303 -25.58 -48.35 -39.39
CA GLU A 303 -25.04 -47.07 -39.86
C GLU A 303 -25.97 -46.38 -40.89
N ASP A 304 -26.63 -47.15 -41.76
CA ASP A 304 -27.59 -46.62 -42.74
C ASP A 304 -29.04 -46.75 -42.23
N LYS A 305 -29.77 -45.63 -42.23
CA LYS A 305 -31.20 -45.54 -41.88
C LYS A 305 -32.07 -46.50 -42.71
N LYS A 306 -31.67 -46.88 -43.92
CA LYS A 306 -32.39 -47.82 -44.79
C LYS A 306 -32.13 -49.29 -44.46
N GLU A 307 -30.98 -49.63 -43.87
CA GLU A 307 -30.62 -51.00 -43.53
C GLU A 307 -31.41 -51.52 -42.32
N ARG A 308 -31.70 -50.66 -41.35
CA ARG A 308 -32.44 -51.00 -40.12
C ARG A 308 -33.77 -51.73 -40.37
N VAL A 309 -34.49 -51.39 -41.44
CA VAL A 309 -35.80 -51.98 -41.79
C VAL A 309 -35.72 -53.15 -42.79
N LYS A 310 -34.51 -53.52 -43.24
CA LYS A 310 -34.31 -54.58 -44.24
C LYS A 310 -34.35 -55.98 -43.63
N PHE A 311 -33.95 -56.11 -42.35
CA PHE A 311 -33.72 -57.39 -41.70
C PHE A 311 -34.89 -57.91 -40.88
N PHE A 312 -35.78 -57.03 -40.43
CA PHE A 312 -36.87 -57.37 -39.52
C PHE A 312 -38.22 -57.03 -40.16
N GLU A 313 -39.19 -57.92 -40.01
CA GLU A 313 -40.57 -57.64 -40.40
C GLU A 313 -41.25 -56.67 -39.41
N TYR A 314 -40.78 -56.64 -38.15
CA TYR A 314 -41.30 -55.73 -37.13
C TYR A 314 -40.20 -55.26 -36.17
N ILE A 315 -40.25 -53.99 -35.77
CA ILE A 315 -39.30 -53.38 -34.83
C ILE A 315 -40.08 -52.75 -33.65
N ILE A 316 -39.73 -53.16 -32.43
CA ILE A 316 -40.27 -52.63 -31.17
C ILE A 316 -39.17 -51.75 -30.53
N PRO A 317 -39.33 -50.42 -30.52
CA PRO A 317 -38.38 -49.52 -29.89
C PRO A 317 -38.59 -49.49 -28.36
N VAL A 318 -37.53 -49.75 -27.60
CA VAL A 318 -37.51 -49.77 -26.13
C VAL A 318 -36.93 -48.46 -25.61
N ILE A 319 -37.76 -47.72 -24.87
CA ILE A 319 -37.33 -46.53 -24.15
C ILE A 319 -36.51 -46.96 -22.92
N PRO A 320 -35.32 -46.36 -22.67
CA PRO A 320 -34.51 -46.69 -21.51
C PRO A 320 -35.26 -46.53 -20.18
N PHE A 321 -35.07 -47.50 -19.26
CA PHE A 321 -35.64 -47.43 -17.92
C PHE A 321 -35.08 -46.28 -17.07
N ILE A 322 -33.92 -45.73 -17.45
CA ILE A 322 -33.29 -44.61 -16.75
C ILE A 322 -32.98 -43.48 -17.70
N ASN A 323 -33.25 -42.27 -17.20
CA ASN A 323 -32.80 -41.01 -17.73
C ASN A 323 -32.51 -40.06 -16.55
N SER A 324 -32.00 -38.87 -16.85
CA SER A 324 -31.69 -37.84 -15.84
C SER A 324 -32.87 -37.49 -14.93
N SER A 325 -34.12 -37.64 -15.40
CA SER A 325 -35.31 -37.31 -14.62
C SER A 325 -35.70 -38.32 -13.53
N ASN A 326 -35.25 -39.58 -13.64
CA ASN A 326 -35.63 -40.64 -12.69
C ASN A 326 -34.44 -41.29 -11.95
N ALA A 327 -33.21 -40.89 -12.27
CA ALA A 327 -32.01 -41.45 -11.66
C ALA A 327 -31.88 -41.16 -10.15
N ASP A 328 -32.43 -40.04 -9.65
CA ASP A 328 -32.47 -39.72 -8.21
C ASP A 328 -33.20 -40.80 -7.42
N GLU A 329 -34.40 -41.17 -7.88
CA GLU A 329 -35.24 -42.18 -7.24
C GLU A 329 -34.53 -43.55 -7.23
N GLN A 330 -33.80 -43.88 -8.30
CA GLN A 330 -33.06 -45.12 -8.43
C GLN A 330 -31.85 -45.17 -7.48
N LEU A 331 -31.07 -44.08 -7.39
CA LEU A 331 -29.96 -43.98 -6.44
C LEU A 331 -30.46 -44.05 -5.00
N ARG A 332 -31.56 -43.36 -4.67
CA ARG A 332 -32.22 -43.46 -3.35
C ARG A 332 -32.69 -44.87 -3.03
N THR A 333 -33.19 -45.60 -4.03
CA THR A 333 -33.58 -47.00 -3.86
C THR A 333 -32.38 -47.88 -3.50
N LEU A 334 -31.23 -47.71 -4.19
CA LEU A 334 -30.00 -48.44 -3.87
C LEU A 334 -29.47 -48.13 -2.45
N ILE A 335 -29.57 -46.87 -2.02
CA ILE A 335 -29.22 -46.43 -0.65
C ILE A 335 -30.08 -47.15 0.39
N LYS A 336 -31.40 -47.17 0.18
CA LYS A 336 -32.37 -47.85 1.05
C LYS A 336 -32.15 -49.36 1.10
N GLU A 337 -31.97 -49.99 -0.06
CA GLU A 337 -31.74 -51.44 -0.17
C GLU A 337 -30.45 -51.89 0.55
N SER A 338 -29.46 -50.99 0.66
CA SER A 338 -28.18 -51.28 1.33
C SER A 338 -28.14 -50.88 2.81
N GLY A 339 -29.25 -50.38 3.38
CA GLY A 339 -29.35 -50.02 4.80
C GLY A 339 -28.51 -48.80 5.21
N LEU A 340 -28.21 -47.91 4.26
CA LEU A 340 -27.49 -46.66 4.51
C LEU A 340 -28.47 -45.50 4.77
N ASP A 341 -28.00 -44.45 5.44
CA ASP A 341 -28.80 -43.24 5.69
C ASP A 341 -29.13 -42.52 4.36
N GLU A 342 -30.37 -42.04 4.21
CA GLU A 342 -30.81 -41.30 3.01
C GLU A 342 -30.04 -39.99 2.79
N SER A 343 -29.39 -39.46 3.83
CA SER A 343 -28.56 -38.24 3.83
C SER A 343 -27.06 -38.51 3.66
N ILE A 344 -26.66 -39.73 3.27
CA ILE A 344 -25.25 -40.09 3.11
C ILE A 344 -24.48 -39.21 2.13
N PHE A 345 -25.18 -38.70 1.11
CA PHE A 345 -24.64 -37.78 0.11
C PHE A 345 -25.30 -36.40 0.21
N THR A 346 -24.56 -35.35 -0.10
CA THR A 346 -25.12 -33.99 -0.17
C THR A 346 -26.09 -33.84 -1.34
N LYS A 347 -27.08 -32.95 -1.20
CA LYS A 347 -28.09 -32.72 -2.27
C LYS A 347 -27.44 -32.15 -3.53
N GLU A 348 -26.45 -31.29 -3.34
CA GLU A 348 -25.64 -30.68 -4.39
C GLU A 348 -24.88 -31.76 -5.17
N PHE A 349 -24.19 -32.68 -4.47
CA PHE A 349 -23.48 -33.78 -5.10
C PHE A 349 -24.40 -34.71 -5.90
N ILE A 350 -25.54 -35.07 -5.33
CA ILE A 350 -26.55 -35.90 -6.01
C ILE A 350 -27.01 -35.20 -7.30
N SER A 351 -27.32 -33.91 -7.23
CA SER A 351 -27.72 -33.12 -8.40
C SER A 351 -26.63 -33.07 -9.48
N ASP A 352 -25.38 -32.85 -9.06
CA ASP A 352 -24.23 -32.80 -9.97
C ASP A 352 -24.03 -34.14 -10.70
N VAL A 353 -24.10 -35.27 -9.99
CA VAL A 353 -23.95 -36.60 -10.60
C VAL A 353 -25.13 -36.94 -11.52
N ILE A 354 -26.37 -36.67 -11.10
CA ILE A 354 -27.59 -37.01 -11.86
C ILE A 354 -27.70 -36.21 -13.15
N THR A 355 -27.22 -34.96 -13.16
CA THR A 355 -27.23 -34.11 -14.35
C THR A 355 -26.49 -34.77 -15.53
N PHE A 356 -25.51 -35.64 -15.26
CA PHE A 356 -24.74 -36.35 -16.27
C PHE A 356 -25.05 -37.85 -16.34
N ILE A 357 -26.23 -38.28 -15.90
CA ILE A 357 -26.61 -39.71 -15.96
C ILE A 357 -26.72 -40.24 -17.40
N ASP A 358 -26.81 -39.36 -18.41
CA ASP A 358 -26.83 -39.77 -19.82
C ASP A 358 -25.56 -40.56 -20.20
N ASP A 359 -24.45 -40.35 -19.47
CA ASP A 359 -23.19 -41.09 -19.61
C ASP A 359 -23.13 -42.40 -18.76
N ILE A 360 -24.13 -42.67 -17.90
CA ILE A 360 -24.15 -43.80 -16.96
C ILE A 360 -25.46 -44.58 -17.06
N ASP A 361 -25.40 -45.81 -17.59
CA ASP A 361 -26.55 -46.72 -17.56
C ASP A 361 -26.82 -47.32 -16.17
N MET A 362 -27.96 -47.98 -16.04
CA MET A 362 -28.44 -48.52 -14.77
C MET A 362 -27.55 -49.65 -14.20
N ARG A 363 -26.89 -50.43 -15.06
CA ARG A 363 -25.94 -51.46 -14.60
C ARG A 363 -24.67 -50.80 -14.06
N LEU A 364 -24.18 -49.77 -14.75
CA LEU A 364 -23.00 -49.03 -14.33
C LEU A 364 -23.24 -48.28 -13.02
N LEU A 365 -24.39 -47.58 -12.87
CA LEU A 365 -24.77 -46.91 -11.62
C LEU A 365 -24.84 -47.89 -10.44
N THR A 366 -25.48 -49.04 -10.66
CA THR A 366 -25.58 -50.10 -9.65
C THR A 366 -24.20 -50.63 -9.27
N ASN A 367 -23.29 -50.83 -10.24
CA ASN A 367 -21.93 -51.28 -9.98
C ASN A 367 -21.12 -50.24 -9.20
N ILE A 368 -21.18 -48.97 -9.60
CA ILE A 368 -20.55 -47.84 -8.90
C ILE A 368 -21.02 -47.82 -7.44
N PHE A 369 -22.32 -47.94 -7.21
CA PHE A 369 -22.86 -47.93 -5.86
C PHE A 369 -22.41 -49.13 -5.01
N HIS A 370 -22.42 -50.34 -5.57
CA HIS A 370 -21.90 -51.51 -4.85
C HIS A 370 -20.42 -51.38 -4.50
N GLU A 371 -19.59 -50.90 -5.44
CA GLU A 371 -18.18 -50.66 -5.18
C GLU A 371 -17.97 -49.62 -4.08
N PHE A 372 -18.76 -48.54 -4.06
CA PHE A 372 -18.75 -47.57 -2.98
C PHE A 372 -19.04 -48.21 -1.61
N VAL A 373 -20.07 -49.05 -1.49
CA VAL A 373 -20.40 -49.73 -0.23
C VAL A 373 -19.23 -50.61 0.24
N ILE A 374 -18.58 -51.33 -0.68
CA ILE A 374 -17.42 -52.19 -0.38
C ILE A 374 -16.21 -51.37 0.07
N TYR A 375 -15.87 -50.31 -0.67
CA TYR A 375 -14.74 -49.44 -0.33
C TYR A 375 -14.94 -48.75 1.01
N ARG A 376 -16.15 -48.25 1.27
CA ARG A 376 -16.52 -47.61 2.54
C ARG A 376 -16.32 -48.54 3.74
N ASN A 377 -16.75 -49.79 3.61
CA ASN A 377 -16.60 -50.78 4.67
C ASN A 377 -15.13 -51.20 4.86
N THR A 378 -14.34 -51.23 3.79
CA THR A 378 -12.93 -51.65 3.82
C THR A 378 -12.02 -50.56 4.42
N LEU A 379 -12.24 -49.30 4.06
CA LEU A 379 -11.54 -48.14 4.61
C LEU A 379 -11.99 -47.79 6.05
N LYS A 380 -13.06 -48.45 6.52
CA LYS A 380 -13.82 -48.21 7.76
C LYS A 380 -14.53 -46.85 7.79
N PRO A 381 -15.84 -46.80 8.11
CA PRO A 381 -16.63 -45.57 8.09
C PRO A 381 -16.09 -44.42 8.94
N GLU A 382 -15.44 -44.72 10.07
CA GLU A 382 -14.93 -43.72 11.03
C GLU A 382 -13.81 -42.83 10.44
N PHE A 383 -13.10 -43.31 9.41
CA PHE A 383 -11.99 -42.58 8.79
C PHE A 383 -12.39 -41.83 7.51
N ILE A 384 -13.64 -41.97 7.06
CA ILE A 384 -14.13 -41.30 5.85
C ILE A 384 -14.80 -39.99 6.25
N LYS A 385 -14.08 -38.88 6.09
CA LYS A 385 -14.61 -37.54 6.40
C LYS A 385 -15.73 -37.10 5.45
N LYS A 386 -15.71 -37.53 4.18
CA LYS A 386 -16.69 -37.15 3.14
C LYS A 386 -17.03 -38.31 2.22
N ASN A 387 -18.30 -38.75 2.22
CA ASN A 387 -18.75 -39.85 1.36
C ASN A 387 -18.84 -39.44 -0.12
N ASP A 388 -19.11 -38.17 -0.41
CA ASP A 388 -19.18 -37.62 -1.78
C ASP A 388 -17.86 -37.82 -2.54
N GLU A 389 -16.72 -37.53 -1.89
CA GLU A 389 -15.39 -37.68 -2.49
C GLU A 389 -15.07 -39.15 -2.78
N LEU A 390 -15.43 -40.06 -1.87
CA LEU A 390 -15.26 -41.49 -2.10
C LEU A 390 -16.14 -41.96 -3.27
N PHE A 391 -17.42 -41.57 -3.31
CA PHE A 391 -18.30 -41.95 -4.42
C PHE A 391 -17.81 -41.41 -5.76
N ALA A 392 -17.32 -40.16 -5.79
CA ALA A 392 -16.71 -39.56 -6.98
C ALA A 392 -15.47 -40.32 -7.46
N MET A 393 -14.61 -40.80 -6.54
CA MET A 393 -13.48 -41.65 -6.90
C MET A 393 -13.91 -43.02 -7.45
N ILE A 394 -15.03 -43.58 -6.97
CA ILE A 394 -15.59 -44.82 -7.53
C ILE A 394 -16.24 -44.59 -8.89
N ILE A 395 -16.90 -43.44 -9.10
CA ILE A 395 -17.35 -43.00 -10.43
C ILE A 395 -16.13 -42.92 -11.37
N TYR A 396 -15.06 -42.25 -10.95
CA TYR A 396 -13.83 -42.12 -11.74
C TYR A 396 -13.25 -43.47 -12.15
N LYS A 397 -13.15 -44.40 -11.19
CA LYS A 397 -12.70 -45.77 -11.42
C LYS A 397 -13.53 -46.52 -12.47
N ASN A 398 -14.85 -46.31 -12.47
CA ASN A 398 -15.76 -47.02 -13.36
C ASN A 398 -15.83 -46.39 -14.77
N ILE A 399 -15.69 -45.07 -14.87
CA ILE A 399 -15.74 -44.33 -16.14
C ILE A 399 -14.39 -44.38 -16.87
N ASP A 400 -13.27 -44.16 -16.17
CA ASP A 400 -11.91 -44.29 -16.74
C ASP A 400 -11.04 -45.27 -15.93
N PRO A 401 -11.31 -46.59 -16.02
CA PRO A 401 -10.56 -47.60 -15.28
C PRO A 401 -9.08 -47.67 -15.68
N LYS A 402 -8.74 -47.23 -16.91
CA LYS A 402 -7.35 -47.22 -17.38
C LYS A 402 -6.56 -46.14 -16.65
N ASP A 403 -7.09 -44.92 -16.58
CA ASP A 403 -6.41 -43.84 -15.89
C ASP A 403 -6.41 -44.04 -14.37
N PHE A 404 -7.50 -44.55 -13.77
CA PHE A 404 -7.50 -44.95 -12.36
C PHE A 404 -6.39 -45.96 -12.02
N THR A 405 -6.11 -46.92 -12.92
CA THR A 405 -5.01 -47.87 -12.71
C THR A 405 -3.64 -47.20 -12.81
N LYS A 406 -3.47 -46.22 -13.68
CA LYS A 406 -2.24 -45.41 -13.78
C LYS A 406 -2.07 -44.52 -12.55
N LEU A 407 -3.16 -43.98 -12.00
CA LEU A 407 -3.17 -43.15 -10.80
C LEU A 407 -2.51 -43.88 -9.61
N ASN A 408 -2.79 -45.18 -9.45
CA ASN A 408 -2.15 -46.05 -8.44
C ASN A 408 -0.61 -46.17 -8.62
N LYS A 409 -0.11 -45.94 -9.82
CA LYS A 409 1.32 -45.94 -10.17
C LYS A 409 1.93 -44.55 -10.21
N LYS A 410 1.19 -43.50 -9.82
CA LYS A 410 1.59 -42.09 -9.95
C LYS A 410 1.84 -41.70 -11.41
N GLU A 411 0.95 -42.13 -12.29
CA GLU A 411 0.95 -41.82 -13.72
C GLU A 411 -0.49 -41.51 -14.16
N GLY A 412 -0.66 -40.96 -15.36
CA GLY A 412 -1.99 -40.74 -15.94
C GLY A 412 -2.49 -39.31 -15.80
N LYS A 413 -3.59 -39.03 -16.47
CA LYS A 413 -4.15 -37.68 -16.68
C LYS A 413 -4.50 -37.01 -15.36
N LEU A 414 -5.19 -37.73 -14.46
CA LEU A 414 -5.57 -37.15 -13.17
C LEU A 414 -4.37 -36.94 -12.26
N TYR A 415 -3.39 -37.85 -12.29
CA TYR A 415 -2.15 -37.67 -11.54
C TYR A 415 -1.38 -36.45 -12.03
N GLU A 416 -1.18 -36.31 -13.35
CA GLU A 416 -0.48 -35.17 -13.95
C GLU A 416 -1.20 -33.85 -13.64
N LEU A 417 -2.54 -33.81 -13.72
CA LEU A 417 -3.34 -32.65 -13.35
C LEU A 417 -3.07 -32.21 -11.91
N ILE A 418 -3.11 -33.15 -10.96
CA ILE A 418 -2.91 -32.89 -9.52
C ILE A 418 -1.45 -32.56 -9.22
N ASN A 419 -0.51 -33.29 -9.80
CA ASN A 419 0.93 -33.12 -9.55
C ASN A 419 1.45 -31.78 -10.13
N ASN A 420 0.84 -31.28 -11.20
CA ASN A 420 1.17 -29.98 -11.80
C ASN A 420 0.54 -28.78 -11.07
N LYS A 421 -0.23 -28.98 -9.98
CA LYS A 421 -0.80 -27.92 -9.14
C LYS A 421 0.20 -26.82 -8.78
N GLY A 422 1.42 -27.21 -8.38
CA GLY A 422 2.47 -26.25 -8.03
C GLY A 422 2.88 -25.34 -9.19
N SER A 423 2.75 -25.79 -10.44
CA SER A 423 3.00 -24.95 -11.62
C SER A 423 1.88 -23.94 -11.86
N TYR A 424 0.62 -24.32 -11.59
CA TYR A 424 -0.54 -23.44 -11.74
C TYR A 424 -0.47 -22.29 -10.73
N ILE A 425 -0.17 -22.64 -9.47
CA ILE A 425 0.06 -21.67 -8.39
C ILE A 425 1.20 -20.72 -8.77
N LYS A 426 2.33 -21.23 -9.26
CA LYS A 426 3.46 -20.39 -9.70
C LYS A 426 3.08 -19.38 -10.78
N LYS A 427 2.22 -19.74 -11.74
CA LYS A 427 1.74 -18.83 -12.79
C LYS A 427 0.97 -17.66 -12.18
N ILE A 428 0.02 -17.92 -11.27
CA ILE A 428 -0.77 -16.89 -10.56
C ILE A 428 0.15 -16.01 -9.69
N ILE A 429 1.08 -16.63 -8.96
CA ILE A 429 2.03 -15.93 -8.10
C ILE A 429 2.94 -15.01 -8.91
N SER A 430 3.42 -15.46 -10.07
CA SER A 430 4.27 -14.64 -10.95
C SER A 430 3.57 -13.35 -11.40
N GLU A 431 2.26 -13.39 -11.65
CA GLU A 431 1.48 -12.19 -12.00
C GLU A 431 1.36 -11.23 -10.80
N MET A 432 1.23 -11.77 -9.58
CA MET A 432 1.23 -10.96 -8.36
C MET A 432 2.59 -10.34 -8.07
N ASP A 433 3.67 -11.11 -8.23
CA ASP A 433 5.04 -10.62 -8.06
C ASP A 433 5.33 -9.46 -9.03
N GLY A 434 4.84 -9.55 -10.28
CA GLY A 434 4.88 -8.42 -11.22
C GLY A 434 4.17 -7.17 -10.70
N LYS A 435 3.00 -7.31 -10.07
CA LYS A 435 2.27 -6.19 -9.44
C LYS A 435 3.02 -5.62 -8.23
N ILE A 436 3.63 -6.46 -7.40
CA ILE A 436 4.43 -6.04 -6.24
C ILE A 436 5.67 -5.26 -6.70
N ILE A 437 6.39 -5.75 -7.72
CA ILE A 437 7.56 -5.08 -8.29
C ILE A 437 7.17 -3.69 -8.82
N LEU A 438 6.08 -3.59 -9.60
CA LEU A 438 5.60 -2.30 -10.11
C LEU A 438 5.29 -1.30 -9.00
N LYS A 439 4.56 -1.73 -7.95
CA LYS A 439 4.23 -0.87 -6.80
C LYS A 439 5.47 -0.49 -5.98
N SER A 440 6.43 -1.41 -5.86
CA SER A 440 7.69 -1.14 -5.13
C SER A 440 8.57 -0.14 -5.88
N SER A 441 8.59 -0.20 -7.22
CA SER A 441 9.23 0.82 -8.06
C SER A 441 8.57 2.19 -7.86
N GLN A 442 7.25 2.26 -7.82
CA GLN A 442 6.53 3.52 -7.56
C GLN A 442 6.90 4.13 -6.19
N ILE A 443 7.04 3.30 -5.15
CA ILE A 443 7.50 3.77 -3.84
C ILE A 443 8.91 4.35 -3.94
N ALA A 444 9.85 3.64 -4.60
CA ALA A 444 11.22 4.11 -4.76
C ALA A 444 11.30 5.43 -5.54
N ASP A 445 10.51 5.58 -6.61
CA ASP A 445 10.45 6.81 -7.41
C ASP A 445 9.95 8.00 -6.57
N ILE A 446 8.95 7.77 -5.71
CA ILE A 446 8.46 8.78 -4.77
C ILE A 446 9.54 9.11 -3.75
N GLU A 447 10.15 8.13 -3.09
CA GLU A 447 11.11 8.35 -2.00
C GLU A 447 12.38 9.07 -2.48
N VAL A 448 12.94 8.69 -3.63
CA VAL A 448 14.14 9.30 -4.24
C VAL A 448 13.91 10.76 -4.64
N HIS A 449 12.66 11.16 -4.91
CA HIS A 449 12.36 12.52 -5.35
C HIS A 449 12.56 13.56 -4.23
N THR A 450 13.66 14.32 -4.24
CA THR A 450 14.02 15.20 -3.10
C THR A 450 13.15 16.45 -2.96
N ILE A 451 12.61 16.98 -4.07
CA ILE A 451 11.79 18.20 -4.05
C ILE A 451 10.41 17.87 -3.48
N THR A 452 9.97 18.63 -2.49
CA THR A 452 8.70 18.41 -1.77
C THR A 452 7.68 19.52 -2.00
N ASP A 453 8.09 20.61 -2.66
CA ASP A 453 7.24 21.76 -2.91
C ASP A 453 7.16 22.16 -4.39
N PHE A 454 5.98 22.63 -4.80
CA PHE A 454 5.72 23.04 -6.18
C PHE A 454 6.49 24.30 -6.55
N GLU A 455 6.67 25.27 -5.65
CA GLU A 455 7.44 26.49 -5.92
C GLU A 455 8.93 26.15 -6.10
N GLU A 456 9.44 25.22 -5.31
CA GLU A 456 10.81 24.71 -5.45
C GLU A 456 10.99 24.01 -6.82
N LEU A 457 10.04 23.15 -7.22
CA LEU A 457 10.05 22.52 -8.54
C LEU A 457 10.00 23.55 -9.67
N ASN A 458 9.07 24.49 -9.61
CA ASN A 458 8.89 25.55 -10.60
C ASN A 458 10.16 26.38 -10.74
N SER A 459 10.82 26.70 -9.63
CA SER A 459 12.08 27.47 -9.61
C SER A 459 13.20 26.78 -10.40
N VAL A 460 13.29 25.44 -10.35
CA VAL A 460 14.30 24.67 -11.11
C VAL A 460 14.06 24.78 -12.61
N TYR A 461 12.83 24.57 -13.07
CA TYR A 461 12.48 24.66 -14.49
C TYR A 461 12.55 26.10 -15.00
N PHE A 462 12.08 27.05 -14.20
CA PHE A 462 12.14 28.47 -14.52
C PHE A 462 13.59 28.95 -14.70
N ARG A 463 14.49 28.56 -13.80
CA ARG A 463 15.93 28.87 -13.92
C ARG A 463 16.53 28.30 -15.21
N LYS A 464 16.11 27.10 -15.62
CA LYS A 464 16.59 26.50 -16.87
C LYS A 464 16.10 27.30 -18.08
N ILE A 465 14.86 27.77 -18.08
CA ILE A 465 14.33 28.61 -19.14
C ILE A 465 15.07 29.95 -19.20
N LEU A 466 15.34 30.56 -18.04
CA LEU A 466 16.14 31.79 -17.96
C LEU A 466 17.55 31.61 -18.55
N SER A 467 18.16 30.41 -18.42
CA SER A 467 19.48 30.12 -19.00
C SER A 467 19.51 30.10 -20.53
N LYS A 468 18.35 29.98 -21.20
CA LYS A 468 18.21 30.04 -22.66
C LYS A 468 18.03 31.46 -23.18
N LEU A 469 17.86 32.45 -22.31
CA LEU A 469 17.78 33.85 -22.69
C LEU A 469 19.15 34.36 -23.17
N PRO A 470 19.19 35.25 -24.19
CA PRO A 470 20.44 35.86 -24.62
C PRO A 470 21.03 36.73 -23.50
N ASN A 471 22.37 36.80 -23.42
CA ASN A 471 23.10 37.55 -22.38
C ASN A 471 22.73 39.04 -22.24
N LYS A 472 22.03 39.61 -23.22
CA LYS A 472 21.59 41.02 -23.22
C LYS A 472 20.21 41.23 -22.58
N ALA A 473 19.52 40.15 -22.20
CA ALA A 473 18.17 40.20 -21.61
C ALA A 473 18.18 40.77 -20.18
N LEU A 474 17.20 41.62 -19.86
CA LEU A 474 16.95 42.15 -18.53
C LEU A 474 16.16 41.15 -17.69
N ILE A 475 16.88 40.32 -16.93
CA ILE A 475 16.30 39.21 -16.16
C ILE A 475 15.28 39.69 -15.10
N ASP A 476 15.49 40.84 -14.45
CA ASP A 476 14.57 41.39 -13.44
C ASP A 476 13.18 41.70 -14.03
N TYR A 477 13.11 42.11 -15.30
CA TYR A 477 11.84 42.34 -16.00
C TYR A 477 11.08 41.04 -16.26
N VAL A 478 11.80 39.95 -16.53
CA VAL A 478 11.25 38.61 -16.78
C VAL A 478 10.74 38.00 -15.47
N ILE A 479 11.48 38.13 -14.37
CA ILE A 479 11.10 37.57 -13.06
C ILE A 479 9.83 38.21 -12.48
N ARG A 480 9.64 39.53 -12.63
CA ARG A 480 8.50 40.25 -12.03
C ARG A 480 7.17 40.06 -12.76
N GLY A 481 7.18 39.57 -14.00
CA GLY A 481 6.00 39.56 -14.87
C GLY A 481 5.39 38.19 -15.17
N ILE A 482 5.94 37.11 -14.61
CA ILE A 482 5.66 35.75 -15.08
C ILE A 482 4.99 34.89 -14.03
N ASP A 483 3.89 34.27 -14.46
CA ASP A 483 3.24 33.13 -13.86
C ASP A 483 3.76 31.86 -14.54
N PHE A 484 4.29 30.92 -13.76
CA PHE A 484 4.92 29.70 -14.29
C PHE A 484 3.92 28.85 -15.07
N GLU A 485 2.65 28.79 -14.65
CA GLU A 485 1.60 28.03 -15.34
C GLU A 485 1.35 28.59 -16.75
N LYS A 486 1.24 29.92 -16.87
CA LYS A 486 1.12 30.60 -18.16
C LYS A 486 2.33 30.38 -19.05
N LEU A 487 3.52 30.22 -18.46
CA LEU A 487 4.76 30.01 -19.20
C LEU A 487 4.83 28.60 -19.82
N VAL A 488 4.31 27.60 -19.11
CA VAL A 488 4.17 26.22 -19.63
C VAL A 488 3.15 26.17 -20.78
N GLU A 489 2.02 26.89 -20.66
CA GLU A 489 0.99 26.94 -21.69
C GLU A 489 1.44 27.70 -22.95
N THR A 490 2.00 28.89 -22.78
CA THR A 490 2.36 29.77 -23.90
C THR A 490 3.67 29.37 -24.57
N GLN A 491 4.52 28.58 -23.90
CA GLN A 491 5.84 28.12 -24.36
C GLN A 491 6.71 29.24 -24.94
N SER A 492 6.54 30.44 -24.40
CA SER A 492 7.30 31.62 -24.81
C SER A 492 7.51 32.57 -23.63
N VAL A 493 8.66 33.26 -23.64
CA VAL A 493 9.00 34.27 -22.65
C VAL A 493 9.33 35.57 -23.36
N THR A 494 8.59 36.62 -23.03
CA THR A 494 8.90 37.99 -23.44
C THR A 494 10.05 38.52 -22.59
N TYR A 495 11.10 39.02 -23.23
CA TYR A 495 12.22 39.65 -22.56
C TYR A 495 12.51 41.02 -23.18
N LYS A 496 13.07 41.92 -22.37
CA LYS A 496 13.51 43.23 -22.81
C LYS A 496 15.02 43.32 -22.79
N TYR A 497 15.59 44.04 -23.74
CA TYR A 497 17.03 44.30 -23.79
C TYR A 497 17.31 45.72 -24.27
N TYR A 498 18.48 46.23 -23.91
CA TYR A 498 18.94 47.53 -24.38
C TYR A 498 19.78 47.39 -25.64
N GLN A 499 19.46 48.22 -26.63
CA GLN A 499 20.31 48.42 -27.80
C GLN A 499 20.32 49.91 -28.17
N TYR A 500 21.50 50.53 -28.25
CA TYR A 500 21.66 51.96 -28.54
C TYR A 500 20.75 52.88 -27.69
N ASN A 501 20.73 52.70 -26.36
CA ASN A 501 19.90 53.44 -25.39
C ASN A 501 18.37 53.33 -25.54
N ASN A 502 17.88 52.49 -26.45
CA ASN A 502 16.45 52.18 -26.55
C ASN A 502 16.15 50.79 -25.98
N LEU A 503 14.98 50.68 -25.35
CA LEU A 503 14.46 49.44 -24.79
C LEU A 503 13.67 48.70 -25.87
N TYR A 504 14.13 47.52 -26.25
CA TYR A 504 13.46 46.65 -27.21
C TYR A 504 12.83 45.46 -26.50
N GLU A 505 11.75 44.94 -27.09
CA GLU A 505 11.02 43.78 -26.61
C GLU A 505 11.13 42.67 -27.67
N ASP A 506 11.41 41.45 -27.21
CA ASP A 506 11.50 40.27 -28.06
C ASP A 506 10.99 39.04 -27.30
N ASN A 507 10.71 37.96 -28.02
CA ASN A 507 10.12 36.74 -27.48
C ASN A 507 11.03 35.53 -27.72
N LEU A 508 11.43 34.88 -26.63
CA LEU A 508 12.05 33.56 -26.68
C LEU A 508 10.94 32.51 -26.81
N ARG A 509 10.90 31.76 -27.92
CA ARG A 509 10.07 30.55 -28.04
C ARG A 509 10.90 29.31 -27.72
N PHE A 510 10.33 28.37 -26.99
CA PHE A 510 10.96 27.10 -26.66
C PHE A 510 9.91 25.99 -26.69
N LYS A 511 10.34 24.73 -26.68
CA LYS A 511 9.43 23.60 -26.42
C LYS A 511 9.62 23.16 -24.98
N PHE A 512 8.54 23.14 -24.22
CA PHE A 512 8.64 22.76 -22.81
C PHE A 512 9.16 21.31 -22.64
N SER A 513 8.81 20.39 -23.55
CA SER A 513 9.34 19.02 -23.58
C SER A 513 10.87 18.93 -23.70
N GLU A 514 11.51 19.90 -24.36
CA GLU A 514 12.98 19.97 -24.43
C GLU A 514 13.58 20.46 -23.11
N ILE A 515 12.93 21.44 -22.46
CA ILE A 515 13.29 21.89 -21.12
C ILE A 515 13.14 20.75 -20.11
N GLU A 516 12.06 19.97 -20.19
CA GLU A 516 11.83 18.80 -19.34
C GLU A 516 13.01 17.83 -19.42
N ASN A 517 13.37 17.38 -20.62
CA ASN A 517 14.49 16.47 -20.83
C ASN A 517 15.84 17.04 -20.39
N GLU A 518 16.06 18.35 -20.52
CA GLU A 518 17.32 18.99 -20.08
C GLU A 518 17.39 19.19 -18.55
N VAL A 519 16.26 19.29 -17.86
CA VAL A 519 16.21 19.38 -16.38
C VAL A 519 16.23 18.00 -15.75
N ASN A 520 15.42 17.07 -16.26
CA ASN A 520 15.33 15.70 -15.78
C ASN A 520 14.98 14.77 -16.97
N PRO A 521 15.92 13.93 -17.42
CA PRO A 521 15.69 13.02 -18.54
C PRO A 521 14.88 11.78 -18.16
N VAL A 522 14.58 11.57 -16.86
CA VAL A 522 13.88 10.38 -16.35
C VAL A 522 12.38 10.65 -16.19
N PHE A 523 12.00 11.81 -15.64
CA PHE A 523 10.62 12.18 -15.37
C PHE A 523 10.27 13.54 -15.97
N THR A 524 9.10 13.60 -16.61
CA THR A 524 8.48 14.85 -17.06
C THR A 524 8.11 15.74 -15.88
N TYR A 525 7.87 17.03 -16.13
CA TYR A 525 7.42 17.97 -15.11
C TYR A 525 6.08 17.51 -14.50
N GLY A 526 5.14 17.05 -15.34
CA GLY A 526 3.84 16.54 -14.88
C GLY A 526 3.96 15.29 -13.99
N GLU A 527 4.83 14.35 -14.34
CA GLU A 527 5.10 13.17 -13.50
C GLU A 527 5.71 13.58 -12.16
N ARG A 528 6.63 14.55 -12.15
CA ARG A 528 7.23 15.07 -10.92
C ARG A 528 6.24 15.82 -10.04
N VAL A 529 5.32 16.58 -10.62
CA VAL A 529 4.17 17.16 -9.91
C VAL A 529 3.36 16.03 -9.25
N GLY A 530 3.08 14.95 -9.99
CA GLY A 530 2.41 13.76 -9.47
C GLY A 530 3.18 13.06 -8.33
N LEU A 531 4.51 13.03 -8.37
CA LEU A 531 5.35 12.50 -7.27
C LEU A 531 5.25 13.38 -6.02
N ILE A 532 5.24 14.71 -6.16
CA ILE A 532 5.05 15.65 -5.05
C ILE A 532 3.65 15.50 -4.42
N GLU A 533 2.60 15.41 -5.24
CA GLU A 533 1.25 15.13 -4.76
C GLU A 533 1.16 13.79 -4.04
N SER A 534 1.85 12.76 -4.56
CA SER A 534 1.92 11.44 -3.96
C SER A 534 2.58 11.47 -2.58
N LYS A 535 3.60 12.32 -2.36
CA LYS A 535 4.18 12.58 -1.03
C LYS A 535 3.19 13.27 -0.10
N ARG A 536 2.50 14.31 -0.57
CA ARG A 536 1.54 15.07 0.23
C ARG A 536 0.33 14.23 0.67
N ASN A 537 -0.11 13.30 -0.18
CA ASN A 537 -1.30 12.47 0.05
C ASN A 537 -1.02 11.11 0.71
N ASN A 538 0.18 10.91 1.29
CA ASN A 538 0.59 9.66 1.93
C ASN A 538 0.44 8.40 1.03
N LYS A 539 0.67 8.57 -0.29
CA LYS A 539 0.49 7.49 -1.27
C LYS A 539 1.44 6.32 -1.04
N VAL A 540 2.63 6.58 -0.49
CA VAL A 540 3.60 5.54 -0.11
C VAL A 540 2.98 4.55 0.86
N ASN A 541 2.34 5.00 1.94
CA ASN A 541 1.72 4.11 2.91
C ASN A 541 0.53 3.34 2.31
N ILE A 542 -0.23 3.96 1.39
CA ILE A 542 -1.30 3.27 0.65
C ILE A 542 -0.71 2.14 -0.22
N LEU A 543 0.38 2.41 -0.95
CA LEU A 543 1.06 1.40 -1.77
C LEU A 543 1.67 0.28 -0.93
N LYS A 544 2.28 0.60 0.22
CA LYS A 544 2.79 -0.40 1.19
C LYS A 544 1.64 -1.30 1.70
N ASN A 545 0.49 -0.73 2.06
CA ASN A 545 -0.70 -1.49 2.44
C ASN A 545 -1.23 -2.40 1.32
N GLU A 546 -1.21 -1.94 0.07
CA GLU A 546 -1.59 -2.76 -1.08
C GLU A 546 -0.60 -3.91 -1.33
N ILE A 547 0.72 -3.65 -1.17
CA ILE A 547 1.76 -4.68 -1.23
C ILE A 547 1.54 -5.71 -0.12
N ASP A 548 1.27 -5.28 1.11
CA ASP A 548 0.97 -6.20 2.22
C ASP A 548 -0.25 -7.07 1.93
N LYS A 549 -1.32 -6.51 1.32
CA LYS A 549 -2.49 -7.28 0.87
C LYS A 549 -2.16 -8.28 -0.24
N LEU A 550 -1.32 -7.89 -1.21
CA LEU A 550 -0.87 -8.77 -2.28
C LEU A 550 0.01 -9.91 -1.73
N LYS A 551 0.94 -9.62 -0.83
CA LYS A 551 1.76 -10.60 -0.11
C LYS A 551 0.87 -11.58 0.68
N SER A 552 -0.12 -11.07 1.42
CA SER A 552 -1.06 -11.95 2.14
C SER A 552 -1.93 -12.80 1.20
N LYS A 553 -2.34 -12.26 0.04
CA LYS A 553 -3.10 -13.04 -0.94
C LYS A 553 -2.24 -14.13 -1.58
N LYS A 554 -0.95 -13.85 -1.85
CA LYS A 554 0.04 -14.83 -2.32
C LYS A 554 0.16 -16.03 -1.38
N THR A 555 0.27 -15.79 -0.08
CA THR A 555 0.22 -16.85 0.95
C THR A 555 -1.03 -17.73 0.82
N VAL A 556 -2.21 -17.12 0.69
CA VAL A 556 -3.46 -17.88 0.63
C VAL A 556 -3.52 -18.74 -0.63
N ILE A 557 -3.01 -18.22 -1.75
CA ILE A 557 -2.95 -18.91 -3.05
C ILE A 557 -2.01 -20.11 -3.03
N GLU A 558 -0.89 -20.03 -2.30
CA GLU A 558 0.04 -21.15 -2.15
C GLU A 558 -0.64 -22.40 -1.57
N ASN A 559 -1.67 -22.20 -0.74
CA ASN A 559 -2.41 -23.27 -0.07
C ASN A 559 -3.73 -23.61 -0.77
N TRP A 560 -4.05 -22.99 -1.91
CA TRP A 560 -5.32 -23.24 -2.61
C TRP A 560 -5.43 -24.68 -3.07
N ASP A 561 -6.61 -25.27 -2.94
CA ASP A 561 -6.94 -26.51 -3.64
C ASP A 561 -7.19 -26.29 -5.13
N LEU A 562 -7.25 -27.36 -5.93
CA LEU A 562 -7.51 -27.27 -7.37
C LEU A 562 -8.83 -26.56 -7.69
N LYS A 563 -9.86 -26.74 -6.87
CA LYS A 563 -11.16 -26.07 -7.04
C LYS A 563 -11.02 -24.55 -6.93
N GLN A 564 -10.29 -24.07 -5.92
CA GLN A 564 -10.00 -22.66 -5.71
C GLN A 564 -9.16 -22.08 -6.86
N ILE A 565 -8.14 -22.82 -7.32
CA ILE A 565 -7.33 -22.43 -8.49
C ILE A 565 -8.22 -22.26 -9.73
N PHE A 566 -9.08 -23.24 -10.01
CA PHE A 566 -9.95 -23.24 -11.20
C PHE A 566 -11.05 -22.17 -11.20
N ASN A 567 -11.33 -21.53 -10.07
CA ASN A 567 -12.20 -20.35 -10.04
C ASN A 567 -11.51 -19.08 -10.58
N GLU A 568 -10.18 -19.05 -10.63
CA GLU A 568 -9.38 -17.84 -10.90
C GLU A 568 -8.60 -17.93 -12.23
N VAL A 569 -8.54 -19.11 -12.84
CA VAL A 569 -7.84 -19.36 -14.12
C VAL A 569 -8.80 -19.87 -15.19
N ASP A 570 -8.42 -19.72 -16.47
CA ASP A 570 -9.17 -20.36 -17.56
C ASP A 570 -9.02 -21.88 -17.48
N ILE A 571 -10.10 -22.52 -17.05
CA ILE A 571 -10.24 -23.96 -16.83
C ILE A 571 -9.89 -24.77 -18.08
N ASN A 572 -10.19 -24.25 -19.28
CA ASN A 572 -10.04 -25.01 -20.52
C ASN A 572 -8.56 -25.29 -20.83
N GLU A 573 -7.63 -24.45 -20.37
CA GLU A 573 -6.19 -24.66 -20.56
C GLU A 573 -5.70 -25.96 -19.86
N TYR A 574 -6.36 -26.35 -18.76
CA TYR A 574 -5.90 -27.44 -17.88
C TYR A 574 -6.72 -28.73 -17.99
N LEU A 575 -7.98 -28.68 -18.42
CA LEU A 575 -8.88 -29.85 -18.47
C LEU A 575 -9.07 -30.45 -19.87
N ASN A 576 -8.19 -30.13 -20.84
CA ASN A 576 -8.27 -30.66 -22.20
C ASN A 576 -8.31 -32.19 -22.26
N ASP A 577 -7.56 -32.89 -21.40
CA ASP A 577 -7.53 -34.36 -21.38
C ASP A 577 -8.83 -35.01 -20.89
N PHE A 578 -9.72 -34.23 -20.29
CA PHE A 578 -11.04 -34.63 -19.78
C PHE A 578 -12.19 -34.07 -20.63
N SER A 579 -11.91 -33.42 -21.77
CA SER A 579 -12.91 -32.76 -22.62
C SER A 579 -14.03 -33.70 -23.10
N ASN A 580 -13.74 -34.99 -23.20
CA ASN A 580 -14.66 -36.00 -23.72
C ASN A 580 -15.62 -36.56 -22.66
N ASN A 581 -15.52 -36.11 -21.39
CA ASN A 581 -16.40 -36.57 -20.32
C ASN A 581 -16.81 -35.42 -19.38
N SER A 582 -18.04 -34.94 -19.56
CA SER A 582 -18.58 -33.79 -18.83
C SER A 582 -18.75 -34.08 -17.33
N LEU A 583 -19.09 -35.32 -16.95
CA LEU A 583 -19.22 -35.72 -15.55
C LEU A 583 -17.88 -35.64 -14.80
N LEU A 584 -16.81 -36.24 -15.35
CA LEU A 584 -15.49 -36.19 -14.72
C LEU A 584 -14.98 -34.75 -14.60
N ARG A 585 -15.24 -33.93 -15.61
CA ARG A 585 -14.92 -32.50 -15.58
C ARG A 585 -15.65 -31.78 -14.44
N ASN A 586 -16.94 -32.04 -14.27
CA ASN A 586 -17.72 -31.48 -13.16
C ASN A 586 -17.21 -31.96 -11.78
N LEU A 587 -16.90 -33.25 -11.63
CA LEU A 587 -16.38 -33.82 -10.38
C LEU A 587 -15.05 -33.20 -9.95
N ILE A 588 -14.17 -32.90 -10.89
CA ILE A 588 -12.89 -32.21 -10.64
C ILE A 588 -13.15 -30.74 -10.29
N LEU A 589 -13.97 -30.03 -11.07
CA LEU A 589 -14.25 -28.60 -10.87
C LEU A 589 -14.91 -28.30 -9.54
N ASN A 590 -15.84 -29.15 -9.11
CA ASN A 590 -16.53 -28.99 -7.84
C ASN A 590 -15.71 -29.49 -6.64
N GLY A 591 -14.53 -30.08 -6.87
CA GLY A 591 -13.60 -30.54 -5.84
C GLY A 591 -13.99 -31.89 -5.21
N TYR A 592 -14.88 -32.66 -5.84
CA TYR A 592 -15.23 -34.02 -5.41
C TYR A 592 -14.09 -35.00 -5.70
N ILE A 593 -13.34 -34.77 -6.79
CA ILE A 593 -12.04 -35.40 -7.05
C ILE A 593 -10.98 -34.34 -6.81
N ASN A 594 -10.11 -34.56 -5.83
CA ASN A 594 -9.14 -33.57 -5.37
C ASN A 594 -7.80 -34.22 -4.97
N GLU A 595 -6.90 -33.43 -4.40
CA GLU A 595 -5.54 -33.81 -4.04
C GLU A 595 -5.47 -34.95 -2.99
N ASN A 596 -6.56 -35.18 -2.25
CA ASN A 596 -6.66 -36.26 -1.27
C ASN A 596 -7.01 -37.62 -1.90
N TYR A 597 -6.95 -37.77 -3.23
CA TYR A 597 -7.29 -39.01 -3.93
C TYR A 597 -6.58 -40.27 -3.36
N ASN A 598 -5.36 -40.11 -2.82
CA ASN A 598 -4.58 -41.18 -2.20
C ASN A 598 -5.31 -41.88 -1.05
N ASP A 599 -6.20 -41.16 -0.37
CA ASP A 599 -6.97 -41.61 0.79
C ASP A 599 -8.01 -42.66 0.40
N TYR A 600 -8.42 -42.63 -0.86
CA TYR A 600 -9.47 -43.48 -1.40
C TYR A 600 -8.92 -44.65 -2.24
N ILE A 601 -7.60 -44.68 -2.49
CA ILE A 601 -6.94 -45.71 -3.30
C ILE A 601 -5.94 -46.59 -2.53
N SER A 602 -5.60 -46.27 -1.27
CA SER A 602 -4.61 -47.01 -0.47
C SER A 602 -5.01 -47.16 1.01
N LEU A 603 -4.65 -48.29 1.63
CA LEU A 603 -4.87 -48.57 3.05
C LEU A 603 -3.68 -48.06 3.89
N PHE A 604 -3.89 -47.07 4.75
CA PHE A 604 -2.87 -46.56 5.66
C PHE A 604 -2.93 -47.30 7.02
N HIS A 605 -1.77 -47.69 7.57
CA HIS A 605 -1.66 -48.41 8.84
C HIS A 605 -1.06 -47.51 9.94
N GLU A 606 -1.92 -46.96 10.81
CA GLU A 606 -1.51 -46.14 11.95
C GLU A 606 -1.01 -46.99 13.13
N VAL A 607 0.30 -46.96 13.40
CA VAL A 607 0.88 -47.66 14.58
C VAL A 607 1.58 -46.72 15.56
N SER A 608 2.41 -45.77 15.10
CA SER A 608 3.24 -44.91 16.00
C SER A 608 3.07 -43.40 15.80
N ILE A 609 2.63 -42.99 14.61
CA ILE A 609 2.37 -41.61 14.20
C ILE A 609 1.11 -41.63 13.34
N THR A 610 0.39 -40.51 13.28
CA THR A 610 -0.78 -40.37 12.42
C THR A 610 -0.36 -40.30 10.95
N LYS A 611 -1.33 -40.43 10.05
CA LYS A 611 -1.09 -40.26 8.61
C LYS A 611 -0.55 -38.88 8.27
N GLU A 612 -1.05 -37.87 8.97
CA GLU A 612 -0.66 -36.49 8.82
C GLU A 612 0.81 -36.30 9.20
N ASP A 613 1.21 -36.80 10.37
CA ASP A 613 2.60 -36.72 10.85
C ASP A 613 3.57 -37.48 9.94
N PHE A 614 3.18 -38.67 9.46
CA PHE A 614 4.03 -39.45 8.53
C PHE A 614 4.22 -38.74 7.19
N THR A 615 3.18 -38.07 6.70
CA THR A 615 3.26 -37.29 5.47
C THR A 615 4.21 -36.11 5.65
N PHE A 616 4.12 -35.40 6.77
CA PHE A 616 5.07 -34.33 7.11
C PHE A 616 6.51 -34.85 7.23
N GLU A 617 6.74 -35.94 7.97
CA GLU A 617 8.05 -36.58 8.12
C GLU A 617 8.69 -36.90 6.76
N ARG A 618 7.89 -37.51 5.87
CA ARG A 618 8.33 -37.89 4.52
C ARG A 618 8.69 -36.64 3.70
N ASN A 619 7.88 -35.60 3.76
CA ASN A 619 8.08 -34.36 3.02
C ASN A 619 9.36 -33.65 3.50
N VAL A 620 9.56 -33.51 4.81
CA VAL A 620 10.79 -32.97 5.41
C VAL A 620 12.05 -33.72 4.93
N LYS A 621 12.02 -35.05 4.97
CA LYS A 621 13.17 -35.89 4.56
C LYS A 621 13.45 -35.79 3.06
N ALA A 622 12.40 -35.74 2.25
CA ALA A 622 12.48 -35.59 0.79
C ALA A 622 12.82 -34.16 0.35
N GLY A 623 12.68 -33.17 1.23
CA GLY A 623 12.91 -31.76 0.92
C GLY A 623 11.71 -31.05 0.28
N TYR A 624 10.51 -31.62 0.37
CA TYR A 624 9.27 -30.96 -0.03
C TYR A 624 8.71 -30.18 1.16
N SER A 625 8.46 -28.88 0.98
CA SER A 625 7.78 -28.07 1.99
C SER A 625 6.28 -28.38 2.00
N THR A 626 5.69 -28.39 3.19
CA THR A 626 4.25 -28.29 3.40
C THR A 626 3.88 -26.86 3.76
N ASP A 627 2.58 -26.56 3.74
CA ASP A 627 2.04 -25.31 4.27
C ASP A 627 2.48 -25.14 5.74
N PHE A 628 2.78 -23.90 6.14
CA PHE A 628 3.25 -23.63 7.50
C PHE A 628 2.20 -23.99 8.57
N ASN A 629 0.91 -23.92 8.20
CA ASN A 629 -0.25 -24.29 9.01
C ASN A 629 -0.64 -25.77 8.91
N TYR A 630 0.16 -26.61 8.24
CA TYR A 630 -0.11 -28.04 8.14
C TYR A 630 -0.28 -28.65 9.54
N LYS A 631 -1.48 -29.16 9.83
CA LYS A 631 -1.81 -29.60 11.18
C LYS A 631 -1.10 -30.89 11.54
N LEU A 632 -0.30 -30.81 12.60
CA LEU A 632 0.33 -31.98 13.21
C LEU A 632 -0.59 -32.54 14.29
N SER A 633 -0.52 -33.85 14.52
CA SER A 633 -1.38 -34.49 15.52
C SER A 633 -0.86 -34.27 16.94
N ASP A 634 -1.65 -34.65 17.95
CA ASP A 634 -1.23 -34.65 19.37
C ASP A 634 0.01 -35.52 19.66
N LYS A 635 0.54 -36.25 18.66
CA LYS A 635 1.75 -37.10 18.74
C LYS A 635 3.01 -36.43 18.17
N VAL A 636 3.08 -35.09 18.09
CA VAL A 636 4.26 -34.34 17.61
C VAL A 636 5.57 -34.80 18.27
N GLU A 637 5.53 -35.21 19.55
CA GLU A 637 6.71 -35.74 20.26
C GLU A 637 7.34 -36.93 19.52
N ASN A 638 6.52 -37.88 19.07
CA ASN A 638 6.99 -39.06 18.34
C ASN A 638 7.54 -38.70 16.95
N LEU A 639 6.99 -37.67 16.33
CA LEU A 639 7.46 -37.13 15.05
C LEU A 639 8.84 -36.47 15.21
N ILE A 640 9.04 -35.66 16.24
CA ILE A 640 10.33 -34.98 16.52
C ILE A 640 11.45 -35.99 16.73
N VAL A 641 11.18 -37.13 17.37
CA VAL A 641 12.17 -38.21 17.57
C VAL A 641 12.58 -38.85 16.24
N LYS A 642 11.68 -38.92 15.26
CA LYS A 642 11.94 -39.53 13.93
C LYS A 642 12.64 -38.60 12.93
N ILE A 643 12.64 -37.29 13.19
CA ILE A 643 13.32 -36.28 12.38
C ILE A 643 14.68 -35.95 13.02
N ASP A 644 15.75 -36.30 12.30
CA ASP A 644 17.13 -35.99 12.67
C ASP A 644 17.39 -34.47 12.67
N GLU A 645 18.28 -34.02 13.55
CA GLU A 645 18.63 -32.61 13.74
C GLU A 645 19.07 -31.92 12.45
N ARG A 646 19.76 -32.62 11.54
CA ARG A 646 20.22 -32.06 10.26
C ARG A 646 19.10 -31.56 9.35
N TYR A 647 17.87 -32.02 9.55
CA TYR A 647 16.72 -31.59 8.76
C TYR A 647 16.10 -30.29 9.26
N PHE A 648 16.39 -29.86 10.51
CA PHE A 648 15.87 -28.61 11.08
C PHE A 648 16.50 -27.35 10.49
N ALA A 649 17.58 -27.49 9.72
CA ALA A 649 18.18 -26.43 8.93
C ALA A 649 17.60 -26.34 7.50
N ARG A 650 16.56 -27.12 7.15
CA ARG A 650 15.94 -27.11 5.82
C ARG A 650 14.61 -26.37 5.84
N GLU A 651 14.31 -25.64 4.77
CA GLU A 651 13.03 -24.94 4.59
C GLU A 651 11.79 -25.84 4.67
N ALA A 652 11.93 -27.15 4.43
CA ALA A 652 10.84 -28.11 4.55
C ALA A 652 10.36 -28.34 5.99
N ILE A 653 11.15 -27.95 7.01
CA ILE A 653 10.79 -28.13 8.43
C ILE A 653 9.82 -27.06 8.94
N LEU A 654 9.69 -25.94 8.23
CA LEU A 654 8.96 -24.77 8.70
C LEU A 654 7.46 -25.11 8.87
N ASN A 655 7.01 -25.15 10.12
CA ASN A 655 5.65 -25.48 10.51
C ASN A 655 5.33 -24.85 11.88
N PHE A 656 4.14 -24.26 12.04
CA PHE A 656 3.77 -23.54 13.26
C PHE A 656 3.56 -24.47 14.45
N ASP A 657 2.79 -25.55 14.30
CA ASP A 657 2.54 -26.52 15.38
C ASP A 657 3.87 -27.13 15.89
N LEU A 658 4.83 -27.40 14.98
CA LEU A 658 6.17 -27.87 15.32
C LEU A 658 6.97 -26.81 16.09
N LEU A 659 6.98 -25.56 15.61
CA LEU A 659 7.71 -24.47 16.26
C LEU A 659 7.14 -24.19 17.66
N ASP A 660 5.81 -24.20 17.81
CA ASP A 660 5.13 -24.02 19.10
C ASP A 660 5.47 -25.14 20.08
N TYR A 661 5.43 -26.39 19.63
CA TYR A 661 5.81 -27.53 20.48
C TYR A 661 7.27 -27.40 20.94
N LEU A 662 8.20 -27.07 20.03
CA LEU A 662 9.61 -26.91 20.35
C LEU A 662 9.87 -25.70 21.25
N GLY A 663 9.15 -24.59 21.07
CA GLY A 663 9.25 -23.38 21.89
C GLY A 663 8.73 -23.61 23.31
N ASN A 664 7.57 -24.26 23.45
CA ASN A 664 7.00 -24.63 24.75
C ASN A 664 7.88 -25.63 25.52
N ASN A 665 8.71 -26.39 24.80
CA ASN A 665 9.66 -27.36 25.36
C ASN A 665 11.14 -26.96 25.09
N TYR A 666 11.43 -25.67 25.02
CA TYR A 666 12.76 -25.16 24.60
C TYR A 666 13.92 -25.78 25.40
N SER A 667 13.74 -26.00 26.71
CA SER A 667 14.77 -26.61 27.57
C SER A 667 15.18 -28.03 27.16
N ARG A 668 14.31 -28.79 26.47
CA ARG A 668 14.59 -30.14 25.97
C ARG A 668 15.02 -30.16 24.51
N HIS A 669 14.66 -29.14 23.73
CA HIS A 669 14.84 -29.14 22.27
C HIS A 669 15.52 -27.87 21.73
N SER A 670 16.32 -27.18 22.55
CA SER A 670 16.96 -25.90 22.19
C SER A 670 17.71 -25.95 20.87
N ASN A 671 18.53 -26.99 20.63
CA ASN A 671 19.31 -27.09 19.39
C ASN A 671 18.42 -27.13 18.13
N LYS A 672 17.30 -27.87 18.18
CA LYS A 672 16.35 -27.98 17.06
C LYS A 672 15.59 -26.68 16.84
N TYR A 673 15.22 -25.99 17.93
CA TYR A 673 14.56 -24.69 17.87
C TYR A 673 15.50 -23.62 17.33
N ASP A 674 16.72 -23.51 17.87
CA ASP A 674 17.73 -22.54 17.46
C ASP A 674 18.15 -22.75 15.99
N ALA A 675 18.15 -23.99 15.49
CA ALA A 675 18.36 -24.28 14.07
C ALA A 675 17.27 -23.67 13.18
N ILE A 676 15.99 -23.71 13.61
CA ILE A 676 14.89 -23.05 12.89
C ILE A 676 15.04 -21.53 12.96
N ILE A 677 15.38 -20.97 14.13
CA ILE A 677 15.60 -19.52 14.26
C ILE A 677 16.75 -19.05 13.37
N SER A 678 17.85 -19.79 13.32
CA SER A 678 18.98 -19.52 12.43
C SER A 678 18.58 -19.59 10.95
N LEU A 679 17.75 -20.58 10.58
CA LEU A 679 17.16 -20.69 9.24
C LEU A 679 16.27 -19.49 8.88
N LEU A 680 15.59 -18.88 9.85
CA LEU A 680 14.72 -17.71 9.65
C LEU A 680 15.47 -16.37 9.71
N SER A 681 16.68 -16.34 10.27
CA SER A 681 17.48 -15.12 10.49
C SER A 681 18.17 -14.62 9.22
N ASN A 682 17.39 -14.34 8.17
CA ASN A 682 17.88 -13.83 6.89
C ASN A 682 16.78 -13.08 6.12
N GLU A 683 17.18 -12.36 5.08
CA GLU A 683 16.30 -11.54 4.23
C GLU A 683 15.61 -12.34 3.10
N LYS A 684 15.53 -13.68 3.18
CA LYS A 684 14.87 -14.48 2.14
C LYS A 684 13.35 -14.40 2.26
N ASP A 685 12.65 -14.21 1.15
CA ASP A 685 11.18 -14.07 1.08
C ASP A 685 10.42 -15.10 1.92
N LYS A 686 10.80 -16.39 1.84
CA LYS A 686 10.12 -17.46 2.56
C LYS A 686 10.32 -17.39 4.08
N SER A 687 11.49 -16.94 4.54
CA SER A 687 11.76 -16.71 5.97
C SER A 687 10.89 -15.57 6.49
N ILE A 688 10.83 -14.47 5.72
CA ILE A 688 10.00 -13.31 6.06
C ILE A 688 8.53 -13.69 6.10
N GLN A 689 8.06 -14.43 5.09
CA GLN A 689 6.69 -14.92 5.01
C GLN A 689 6.34 -15.77 6.24
N PHE A 690 7.21 -16.69 6.65
CA PHE A 690 7.00 -17.50 7.85
C PHE A 690 6.89 -16.65 9.12
N ILE A 691 7.82 -15.68 9.31
CA ILE A 691 7.80 -14.78 10.48
C ILE A 691 6.50 -13.95 10.50
N ASP A 692 6.14 -13.39 9.35
CA ASP A 692 4.94 -12.58 9.17
C ASP A 692 3.65 -13.33 9.48
N GLU A 693 3.53 -14.57 9.03
CA GLU A 693 2.35 -15.40 9.25
C GLU A 693 2.29 -15.94 10.67
N TYR A 694 3.43 -16.34 11.24
CA TYR A 694 3.50 -16.83 12.62
C TYR A 694 3.13 -15.73 13.62
N ILE A 695 3.55 -14.48 13.40
CA ILE A 695 3.17 -13.34 14.26
C ILE A 695 1.67 -13.01 14.17
N LYS A 696 1.05 -13.20 12.99
CA LYS A 696 -0.41 -13.03 12.84
C LYS A 696 -1.21 -14.11 13.58
N ASN A 697 -0.61 -15.30 13.75
CA ASN A 697 -1.24 -16.40 14.46
C ASN A 697 -1.00 -16.21 15.97
N GLU A 698 -1.87 -15.42 16.63
CA GLU A 698 -1.75 -15.02 18.03
C GLU A 698 -1.77 -16.17 19.06
N GLU A 699 -1.93 -17.43 18.61
CA GLU A 699 -1.97 -18.64 19.44
C GLU A 699 -0.57 -19.18 19.83
N GLY A 700 0.51 -18.74 19.17
CA GLY A 700 1.86 -19.29 19.32
C GLY A 700 2.71 -18.74 20.48
N SER A 701 3.84 -19.41 20.77
CA SER A 701 4.83 -18.98 21.78
C SER A 701 5.71 -17.80 21.29
N LEU A 702 5.06 -16.68 20.95
CA LEU A 702 5.69 -15.49 20.37
C LEU A 702 6.82 -14.92 21.22
N ARG A 703 6.76 -15.10 22.54
CA ARG A 703 7.80 -14.61 23.47
C ARG A 703 9.18 -15.21 23.16
N VAL A 704 9.28 -16.54 23.15
CA VAL A 704 10.56 -17.23 22.93
C VAL A 704 11.02 -17.01 21.49
N PHE A 705 10.07 -16.98 20.56
CA PHE A 705 10.35 -16.75 19.14
C PHE A 705 11.01 -15.39 18.88
N ILE A 706 10.39 -14.29 19.31
CA ILE A 706 10.90 -12.94 19.09
C ILE A 706 12.19 -12.71 19.87
N GLU A 707 12.29 -13.21 21.11
CA GLU A 707 13.54 -13.13 21.90
C GLU A 707 14.70 -13.75 21.13
N LYS A 708 14.54 -14.99 20.64
CA LYS A 708 15.58 -15.72 19.90
C LYS A 708 15.87 -15.13 18.53
N LEU A 709 14.85 -14.63 17.84
CA LEU A 709 15.01 -13.99 16.53
C LEU A 709 15.84 -12.71 16.63
N VAL A 710 15.57 -11.86 17.63
CA VAL A 710 16.35 -10.63 17.91
C VAL A 710 17.77 -10.95 18.41
N GLU A 711 17.96 -12.08 19.10
CA GLU A 711 19.28 -12.57 19.51
C GLU A 711 20.15 -12.99 18.31
N ASN A 712 19.57 -13.68 17.32
CA ASN A 712 20.31 -14.29 16.21
C ASN A 712 20.39 -13.41 14.95
N TRP A 713 19.36 -12.60 14.67
CA TRP A 713 19.32 -11.75 13.48
C TRP A 713 19.77 -10.33 13.79
N LYS A 714 21.05 -10.05 13.48
CA LYS A 714 21.60 -8.69 13.55
C LYS A 714 20.97 -7.79 12.49
N GLY A 715 20.41 -6.66 12.90
CA GLY A 715 19.72 -5.74 12.00
C GLY A 715 18.31 -6.18 11.57
N PHE A 716 17.65 -7.03 12.37
CA PHE A 716 16.25 -7.39 12.13
C PHE A 716 15.34 -6.15 12.04
N TRP A 717 15.47 -5.20 12.97
CA TRP A 717 14.71 -3.94 12.92
C TRP A 717 15.02 -3.12 11.66
N GLU A 718 16.28 -3.09 11.21
CA GLU A 718 16.67 -2.37 9.99
C GLU A 718 16.00 -2.95 8.74
N TYR A 719 15.89 -4.28 8.66
CA TYR A 719 15.13 -4.91 7.59
C TYR A 719 13.65 -4.50 7.64
N ILE A 720 13.03 -4.58 8.83
CA ILE A 720 11.61 -4.23 9.02
C ILE A 720 11.35 -2.76 8.65
N TYR A 721 12.14 -1.83 9.17
CA TYR A 721 11.94 -0.39 8.99
C TYR A 721 12.31 0.10 7.58
N SER A 722 13.39 -0.41 6.97
CA SER A 722 13.94 0.18 5.74
C SER A 722 13.76 -0.67 4.47
N LYS A 723 13.54 -1.99 4.56
CA LYS A 723 13.58 -2.89 3.38
C LYS A 723 12.30 -3.67 3.13
N SER A 724 11.49 -3.90 4.17
CA SER A 724 10.36 -4.83 4.11
C SER A 724 9.17 -4.34 3.27
N ASN A 725 9.07 -3.02 3.04
CA ASN A 725 7.89 -2.31 2.53
C ASN A 725 6.61 -2.59 3.34
N HIS A 726 6.74 -2.91 4.62
CA HIS A 726 5.62 -3.07 5.54
C HIS A 726 4.88 -1.75 5.79
N SER A 727 3.58 -1.85 6.02
CA SER A 727 2.80 -0.70 6.48
C SER A 727 3.23 -0.24 7.87
N GLU A 728 2.93 1.01 8.20
CA GLU A 728 3.21 1.59 9.51
C GLU A 728 2.57 0.78 10.67
N GLU A 729 1.36 0.24 10.48
CA GLU A 729 0.70 -0.61 11.48
C GLU A 729 1.52 -1.87 11.77
N ARG A 730 2.10 -2.46 10.74
CA ARG A 730 2.91 -3.67 10.84
C ARG A 730 4.28 -3.39 11.44
N GLU A 731 4.93 -2.30 11.04
CA GLU A 731 6.16 -1.80 11.67
C GLU A 731 5.95 -1.57 13.18
N ASN A 732 4.85 -0.92 13.55
CA ASN A 732 4.47 -0.69 14.94
C ASN A 732 4.29 -2.00 15.70
N LYS A 733 3.66 -3.02 15.08
CA LYS A 733 3.49 -4.33 15.69
C LYS A 733 4.83 -5.04 15.93
N TYR A 734 5.74 -4.98 14.97
CA TYR A 734 7.09 -5.54 15.13
C TYR A 734 7.87 -4.81 16.23
N LEU A 735 7.81 -3.47 16.26
CA LEU A 735 8.46 -2.66 17.29
C LEU A 735 7.93 -2.99 18.69
N GLU A 736 6.60 -3.10 18.83
CA GLU A 736 5.95 -3.56 20.06
C GLU A 736 6.52 -4.91 20.51
N LEU A 737 6.53 -5.92 19.62
CA LEU A 737 6.94 -7.28 19.96
C LEU A 737 8.43 -7.37 20.34
N ILE A 738 9.30 -6.67 19.60
CA ILE A 738 10.75 -6.59 19.88
C ILE A 738 10.95 -6.01 21.29
N ILE A 739 10.32 -4.87 21.58
CA ILE A 739 10.47 -4.21 22.89
C ILE A 739 9.78 -5.04 23.98
N ARG A 740 8.68 -5.74 23.71
CA ARG A 740 7.96 -6.53 24.71
C ARG A 740 8.75 -7.76 25.14
N PHE A 741 9.28 -8.53 24.19
CA PHE A 741 9.82 -9.86 24.46
C PHE A 741 11.34 -9.93 24.58
N SER A 742 12.10 -9.04 23.93
CA SER A 742 13.58 -9.10 23.95
C SER A 742 14.18 -8.25 25.05
N LYS A 743 15.28 -8.67 25.69
CA LYS A 743 15.96 -7.87 26.73
C LYS A 743 16.56 -6.59 26.15
N VAL A 744 16.61 -5.51 26.94
CA VAL A 744 17.17 -4.21 26.52
C VAL A 744 18.61 -4.35 26.03
N GLU A 745 19.44 -5.07 26.78
CA GLU A 745 20.84 -5.36 26.42
C GLU A 745 20.95 -6.06 25.07
N THR A 746 20.06 -7.02 24.78
CA THR A 746 20.03 -7.74 23.50
C THR A 746 19.64 -6.81 22.35
N ILE A 747 18.61 -5.97 22.55
CA ILE A 747 18.16 -5.00 21.55
C ILE A 747 19.31 -4.06 21.19
N LEU A 748 19.93 -3.43 22.19
CA LEU A 748 20.98 -2.44 22.00
C LEU A 748 22.28 -3.02 21.38
N LYS A 749 22.53 -4.32 21.60
CA LYS A 749 23.73 -5.01 21.09
C LYS A 749 23.56 -5.53 19.66
N ASN A 750 22.37 -6.01 19.31
CA ASN A 750 22.15 -6.74 18.06
C ASN A 750 21.39 -5.94 17.00
N GLN A 751 20.68 -4.87 17.38
CA GLN A 751 19.89 -4.06 16.46
C GLN A 751 20.59 -2.73 16.14
N ASN A 752 20.17 -2.09 15.04
CA ASN A 752 20.72 -0.81 14.62
C ASN A 752 20.11 0.32 15.47
N ASN A 753 20.85 0.80 16.47
CA ASN A 753 20.39 1.78 17.44
C ASN A 753 19.96 3.11 16.79
N ASN A 754 20.60 3.54 15.69
CA ASN A 754 20.23 4.77 15.00
C ASN A 754 18.86 4.65 14.33
N LEU A 755 18.62 3.54 13.62
CA LEU A 755 17.32 3.30 12.98
C LEU A 755 16.22 3.00 14.00
N LEU A 756 16.57 2.36 15.11
CA LEU A 756 15.63 2.17 16.23
C LEU A 756 15.25 3.51 16.87
N LYS A 757 16.22 4.41 17.07
CA LYS A 757 15.97 5.77 17.54
C LYS A 757 15.02 6.50 16.60
N ILE A 758 15.33 6.59 15.30
CA ILE A 758 14.50 7.29 14.30
C ILE A 758 13.08 6.70 14.28
N GLY A 759 12.97 5.37 14.20
CA GLY A 759 11.69 4.68 14.17
C GLY A 759 10.86 4.81 15.46
N ILE A 760 11.46 5.26 16.57
CA ILE A 760 10.72 5.62 17.80
C ILE A 760 10.35 7.12 17.76
N GLU A 761 11.27 8.01 17.38
CA GLU A 761 11.08 9.46 17.38
C GLU A 761 9.93 9.93 16.48
N GLU A 762 9.74 9.25 15.34
CA GLU A 762 8.70 9.55 14.34
C GLU A 762 7.29 9.11 14.76
N LYS A 763 7.16 8.15 15.69
CA LYS A 763 5.88 7.53 16.04
C LYS A 763 5.16 8.31 17.13
N GLN A 764 4.20 9.15 16.72
CA GLN A 764 3.38 9.97 17.62
C GLN A 764 2.68 9.14 18.74
N ASN A 765 2.23 7.93 18.39
CA ASN A 765 1.51 7.04 19.28
C ASN A 765 2.42 6.06 20.04
N PHE A 766 3.75 6.22 20.01
CA PHE A 766 4.70 5.25 20.58
C PHE A 766 4.41 4.88 22.03
N LEU A 767 4.06 5.86 22.87
CA LEU A 767 3.76 5.63 24.29
C LEU A 767 2.55 4.71 24.50
N SER A 768 1.63 4.66 23.53
CA SER A 768 0.45 3.78 23.53
C SER A 768 0.69 2.42 22.85
N LEU A 769 1.79 2.26 22.10
CA LEU A 769 2.12 1.00 21.42
C LEU A 769 2.41 -0.11 22.43
N ILE A 770 3.12 0.21 23.51
CA ILE A 770 3.54 -0.75 24.52
C ILE A 770 2.58 -0.65 25.72
N LYS A 771 1.49 -1.41 25.65
CA LYS A 771 0.50 -1.44 26.73
C LYS A 771 0.99 -2.23 27.93
N ASN A 772 0.84 -1.64 29.11
CA ASN A 772 0.97 -2.38 30.36
C ASN A 772 -0.21 -3.37 30.47
N THR A 773 0.10 -4.60 30.90
CA THR A 773 -0.92 -5.63 31.15
C THR A 773 -0.95 -5.94 32.65
N GLU A 774 -2.05 -6.50 33.16
CA GLU A 774 -2.25 -6.74 34.61
C GLU A 774 -1.08 -7.48 35.30
N ASN A 775 -0.25 -8.21 34.54
CA ASN A 775 0.89 -8.99 35.06
C ASN A 775 2.28 -8.44 34.70
N LEU A 776 2.43 -7.44 33.80
CA LEU A 776 3.74 -6.95 33.32
C LEU A 776 3.72 -5.43 33.10
N ASP A 777 4.54 -4.70 33.87
CA ASP A 777 4.83 -3.26 33.70
C ASP A 777 6.10 -3.10 32.84
N TYR A 778 5.97 -2.47 31.67
CA TYR A 778 7.08 -2.22 30.75
C TYR A 778 7.76 -0.86 30.96
N PHE A 779 7.31 -0.09 31.96
CA PHE A 779 7.82 1.24 32.24
C PHE A 779 9.34 1.31 32.37
N GLU A 780 9.97 0.48 33.23
CA GLU A 780 11.43 0.48 33.39
C GLU A 780 12.16 0.15 32.09
N LYS A 781 11.63 -0.80 31.33
CA LYS A 781 12.22 -1.24 30.07
C LYS A 781 12.24 -0.13 29.01
N VAL A 782 11.09 0.53 28.83
CA VAL A 782 10.94 1.63 27.86
C VAL A 782 11.80 2.81 28.28
N THR A 783 11.79 3.20 29.55
CA THR A 783 12.58 4.33 30.05
C THR A 783 14.09 4.12 29.89
N ILE A 784 14.61 2.90 30.14
CA ILE A 784 16.02 2.58 29.85
C ILE A 784 16.31 2.70 28.35
N LEU A 785 15.44 2.19 27.47
CA LEU A 785 15.61 2.30 26.02
C LEU A 785 15.63 3.77 25.55
N LEU A 786 14.68 4.59 26.00
CA LEU A 786 14.64 6.02 25.65
C LEU A 786 15.92 6.74 26.06
N LYS A 787 16.43 6.41 27.26
CA LYS A 787 17.66 6.97 27.80
C LYS A 787 18.90 6.54 27.01
N GLU A 788 19.11 5.24 26.81
CA GLU A 788 20.30 4.70 26.15
C GLU A 788 20.36 5.07 24.66
N LEU A 789 19.21 5.19 23.99
CA LEU A 789 19.13 5.64 22.60
C LEU A 789 19.16 7.17 22.46
N ASN A 790 19.03 7.92 23.57
CA ASN A 790 18.85 9.38 23.59
C ASN A 790 17.76 9.84 22.61
N VAL A 791 16.54 9.32 22.81
CA VAL A 791 15.36 9.59 21.96
C VAL A 791 14.81 10.99 22.25
N GLU A 792 14.50 11.72 21.18
CA GLU A 792 13.79 13.00 21.22
C GLU A 792 12.56 12.96 20.29
N PHE A 793 11.38 12.73 20.86
CA PHE A 793 10.14 12.61 20.07
C PHE A 793 9.84 13.87 19.26
N GLU A 794 9.44 13.70 17.99
CA GLU A 794 9.04 14.83 17.14
C GLU A 794 7.68 15.38 17.52
N LYS A 795 6.76 14.48 17.88
CA LYS A 795 5.41 14.76 18.33
C LYS A 795 4.92 13.60 19.19
N LEU A 796 4.04 13.88 20.16
CA LEU A 796 3.40 12.86 21.00
C LEU A 796 1.88 13.04 21.01
N ASP A 797 1.17 11.92 21.14
CA ASP A 797 -0.26 11.95 21.50
C ASP A 797 -0.46 12.50 22.91
N ASP A 798 -1.63 13.10 23.13
CA ASP A 798 -2.02 13.56 24.46
C ASP A 798 -2.13 12.38 25.44
N PRO A 799 -1.65 12.54 26.69
CA PRO A 799 -1.63 11.46 27.66
C PRO A 799 -3.05 11.05 28.06
N ASN A 800 -3.28 9.74 28.09
CA ASN A 800 -4.46 9.10 28.67
C ASN A 800 -4.09 8.33 29.95
N GLU A 801 -5.06 7.71 30.62
CA GLU A 801 -4.83 7.00 31.89
C GLU A 801 -3.69 5.96 31.81
N GLU A 802 -3.56 5.25 30.69
CA GLU A 802 -2.53 4.22 30.49
C GLU A 802 -1.14 4.82 30.23
N THR A 803 -1.06 5.90 29.47
CA THR A 803 0.21 6.47 28.96
C THR A 803 0.78 7.56 29.87
N ASN A 804 -0.02 8.11 30.78
CA ASN A 804 0.35 9.26 31.63
C ASN A 804 1.68 9.04 32.40
N LYS A 805 1.95 7.83 32.88
CA LYS A 805 3.20 7.52 33.60
C LYS A 805 4.43 7.68 32.70
N LEU A 806 4.40 7.15 31.49
CA LEU A 806 5.49 7.27 30.50
C LEU A 806 5.60 8.69 29.95
N PHE A 807 4.48 9.35 29.68
CA PHE A 807 4.46 10.74 29.22
C PHE A 807 5.14 11.66 30.25
N ASN A 808 4.82 11.50 31.55
CA ASN A 808 5.50 12.22 32.63
C ASN A 808 7.00 11.93 32.68
N TYR A 809 7.44 10.69 32.40
CA TYR A 809 8.87 10.38 32.31
C TYR A 809 9.53 11.14 31.15
N VAL A 810 8.91 11.11 29.96
CA VAL A 810 9.40 11.84 28.77
C VAL A 810 9.51 13.32 29.04
N TYR A 811 8.48 13.91 29.67
CA TYR A 811 8.46 15.32 30.04
C TYR A 811 9.57 15.69 31.04
N ASN A 812 9.72 14.91 32.12
CA ASN A 812 10.69 15.22 33.18
C ASN A 812 12.15 14.94 32.79
N ASN A 813 12.39 14.11 31.77
CA ASN A 813 13.74 13.74 31.29
C ASN A 813 14.07 14.32 29.91
N ASN A 814 13.27 15.26 29.41
CA ASN A 814 13.55 16.00 28.17
C ASN A 814 13.66 15.13 26.90
N HIS A 815 12.91 14.03 26.82
CA HIS A 815 12.91 13.12 25.68
C HIS A 815 12.02 13.60 24.51
N TYR A 816 11.85 14.90 24.32
CA TYR A 816 11.02 15.50 23.27
C TYR A 816 11.77 16.64 22.58
N LYS A 817 11.69 16.75 21.25
CA LYS A 817 12.39 17.81 20.51
C LYS A 817 11.87 19.21 20.89
N VAL A 818 12.79 20.17 20.95
CA VAL A 818 12.49 21.60 21.12
C VAL A 818 11.89 22.16 19.82
N ASN A 819 10.59 22.00 19.66
CA ASN A 819 9.80 22.50 18.52
C ASN A 819 8.48 23.13 19.00
N LYS A 820 7.77 23.84 18.11
CA LYS A 820 6.52 24.53 18.46
C LYS A 820 5.48 23.57 19.06
N VAL A 821 5.31 22.39 18.46
CA VAL A 821 4.23 21.43 18.79
C VAL A 821 4.43 20.85 20.19
N ASN A 822 5.61 20.30 20.47
CA ASN A 822 5.91 19.71 21.77
C ASN A 822 5.90 20.76 22.88
N LEU A 823 6.51 21.94 22.67
CA LEU A 823 6.53 22.97 23.71
C LEU A 823 5.13 23.50 24.03
N LEU A 824 4.27 23.65 23.01
CA LEU A 824 2.87 24.02 23.23
C LEU A 824 2.13 22.92 24.00
N GLN A 825 2.31 21.65 23.64
CA GLN A 825 1.68 20.53 24.34
C GLN A 825 2.09 20.49 25.83
N MET A 826 3.40 20.57 26.12
CA MET A 826 3.88 20.58 27.50
C MET A 826 3.39 21.81 28.28
N PHE A 827 3.33 22.98 27.63
CA PHE A 827 2.80 24.20 28.22
C PHE A 827 1.30 24.08 28.55
N LEU A 828 0.48 23.53 27.65
CA LEU A 828 -0.96 23.38 27.87
C LEU A 828 -1.27 22.31 28.95
N LEU A 829 -0.55 21.19 28.95
CA LEU A 829 -0.81 20.08 29.87
C LEU A 829 -0.30 20.33 31.29
N PHE A 830 0.86 20.98 31.45
CA PHE A 830 1.50 21.18 32.76
C PHE A 830 1.50 22.63 33.25
N GLY A 831 1.12 23.58 32.39
CA GLY A 831 1.12 25.01 32.72
C GLY A 831 -0.10 25.43 33.52
N LYS A 832 0.14 26.31 34.49
CA LYS A 832 -0.93 26.99 35.20
C LYS A 832 -1.46 28.14 34.35
N GLU A 833 -2.78 28.20 34.18
CA GLU A 833 -3.46 29.26 33.38
C GLU A 833 -2.94 29.35 31.94
N SER A 834 -2.51 28.23 31.37
CA SER A 834 -1.92 28.15 30.04
C SER A 834 -2.96 28.27 28.93
N VAL A 835 -2.77 29.25 28.04
CA VAL A 835 -3.62 29.50 26.87
C VAL A 835 -2.77 29.56 25.62
N GLU A 836 -3.16 28.85 24.57
CA GLU A 836 -2.40 28.77 23.30
C GLU A 836 -2.19 30.15 22.65
N VAL A 837 -3.19 31.02 22.71
CA VAL A 837 -3.10 32.39 22.15
C VAL A 837 -1.97 33.18 22.82
N ASP A 838 -1.84 33.08 24.14
CA ASP A 838 -0.82 33.77 24.91
C ASP A 838 0.57 33.17 24.64
N PHE A 839 0.65 31.84 24.50
CA PHE A 839 1.87 31.16 24.06
C PHE A 839 2.36 31.61 22.68
N ASN A 840 1.46 31.84 21.73
CA ASN A 840 1.84 32.28 20.38
C ASN A 840 2.24 33.76 20.34
N ARG A 841 1.69 34.61 21.21
CA ARG A 841 1.94 36.07 21.26
C ARG A 841 3.12 36.49 22.14
N SER A 842 3.31 35.80 23.26
CA SER A 842 4.29 36.14 24.31
C SER A 842 5.07 34.92 24.82
N ASN A 843 5.61 34.13 23.89
CA ASN A 843 6.01 32.75 24.13
C ASN A 843 6.93 32.54 25.35
N TYR A 844 8.11 33.18 25.36
CA TYR A 844 9.09 32.98 26.42
C TYR A 844 8.57 33.46 27.78
N SER A 845 7.82 34.55 27.79
CA SER A 845 7.19 35.12 28.98
C SER A 845 6.16 34.18 29.60
N GLU A 846 5.25 33.65 28.78
CA GLU A 846 4.20 32.76 29.27
C GLU A 846 4.78 31.43 29.75
N ILE A 847 5.80 30.90 29.06
CA ILE A 847 6.52 29.71 29.54
C ILE A 847 7.16 29.95 30.91
N LEU A 848 7.72 31.14 31.17
CA LEU A 848 8.31 31.45 32.49
C LEU A 848 7.23 31.67 33.56
N LYS A 849 6.05 32.18 33.20
CA LYS A 849 4.91 32.38 34.11
C LYS A 849 4.14 31.09 34.42
N SER A 850 4.22 30.08 33.56
CA SER A 850 3.44 28.84 33.70
C SER A 850 3.82 27.99 34.92
N GLU A 851 4.90 28.33 35.62
CA GLU A 851 5.48 27.60 36.75
C GLU A 851 5.91 26.15 36.38
N CYS A 852 5.98 25.82 35.09
CA CYS A 852 6.44 24.52 34.58
C CYS A 852 7.97 24.36 34.71
N LYS A 853 8.45 24.05 35.91
CA LYS A 853 9.90 23.98 36.17
C LYS A 853 10.67 23.06 35.19
N PRO A 854 10.22 21.83 34.86
CA PRO A 854 10.93 20.97 33.89
C PRO A 854 11.02 21.61 32.49
N LEU A 855 9.92 22.16 31.97
CA LEU A 855 9.89 22.85 30.68
C LEU A 855 10.83 24.07 30.66
N ILE A 856 10.79 24.88 31.72
CA ILE A 856 11.61 26.09 31.85
C ILE A 856 13.09 25.70 31.89
N ASP A 857 13.47 24.70 32.68
CA ASP A 857 14.86 24.24 32.80
C ASP A 857 15.37 23.64 31.48
N TYR A 858 14.51 22.91 30.75
CA TYR A 858 14.86 22.34 29.45
C TYR A 858 15.12 23.41 28.39
N ILE A 859 14.24 24.41 28.30
CA ILE A 859 14.38 25.54 27.37
C ILE A 859 15.63 26.37 27.71
N ASN A 860 15.85 26.68 28.99
CA ASN A 860 17.04 27.46 29.38
C ASN A 860 18.34 26.69 29.08
N SER A 861 18.34 25.36 29.22
CA SER A 861 19.50 24.52 28.86
C SER A 861 19.73 24.42 27.36
N ASN A 862 18.70 24.65 26.54
CA ASN A 862 18.72 24.56 25.07
C ASN A 862 18.30 25.86 24.39
N ILE A 863 18.70 27.00 24.98
CA ILE A 863 18.14 28.31 24.63
C ILE A 863 18.38 28.70 23.17
N THR A 864 19.54 28.35 22.59
CA THR A 864 19.86 28.61 21.19
C THR A 864 18.88 27.88 20.26
N THR A 865 18.69 26.58 20.48
CA THR A 865 17.75 25.75 19.71
C THR A 865 16.32 26.27 19.84
N TYR A 866 15.90 26.63 21.06
CA TYR A 866 14.59 27.23 21.31
C TYR A 866 14.38 28.53 20.54
N VAL A 867 15.35 29.45 20.58
CA VAL A 867 15.22 30.75 19.90
C VAL A 867 15.10 30.55 18.39
N GLU A 868 15.92 29.69 17.81
CA GLU A 868 15.97 29.45 16.37
C GLU A 868 14.76 28.64 15.85
N ASN A 869 14.37 27.58 16.56
CA ASN A 869 13.32 26.67 16.09
C ASN A 869 11.91 27.04 16.54
N VAL A 870 11.77 27.90 17.56
CA VAL A 870 10.46 28.26 18.12
C VAL A 870 10.26 29.77 18.17
N TYR A 871 11.03 30.49 19.00
CA TYR A 871 10.79 31.92 19.28
C TYR A 871 10.76 32.79 18.00
N LEU A 872 11.75 32.60 17.12
CA LEU A 872 11.86 33.36 15.87
C LEU A 872 10.86 32.89 14.80
N LYS A 873 10.42 31.64 14.82
CA LYS A 873 9.46 31.08 13.84
C LYS A 873 7.99 31.37 14.16
N LEU A 874 7.66 31.70 15.42
CA LEU A 874 6.30 32.11 15.81
C LEU A 874 5.98 33.52 15.33
N GLU A 875 5.22 33.68 14.25
CA GLU A 875 4.96 35.01 13.64
C GLU A 875 4.31 36.02 14.60
N GLU A 876 3.37 35.58 15.45
CA GLU A 876 2.66 36.44 16.40
C GLU A 876 3.49 36.82 17.64
N ASN A 877 4.67 36.21 17.84
CA ASN A 877 5.49 36.39 19.02
C ASN A 877 6.25 37.73 19.01
N LYS A 878 5.52 38.82 19.28
CA LYS A 878 6.03 40.20 19.28
C LYS A 878 6.21 40.78 20.67
N PHE A 879 5.58 40.17 21.67
CA PHE A 879 5.59 40.67 23.04
C PHE A 879 6.44 39.74 23.90
N THR A 880 7.29 40.31 24.75
CA THR A 880 8.02 39.55 25.76
C THR A 880 8.20 40.50 26.93
N ASP A 881 7.72 40.14 28.12
CA ASP A 881 7.86 40.99 29.30
C ASP A 881 9.33 41.39 29.53
N GLU A 882 9.53 42.58 30.09
CA GLU A 882 10.86 43.18 30.20
C GLU A 882 11.85 42.28 30.94
N ASN A 883 11.44 41.62 32.03
CA ASN A 883 12.34 40.79 32.82
C ASN A 883 12.77 39.54 32.06
N SER A 884 11.84 38.89 31.36
CA SER A 884 12.12 37.74 30.50
C SER A 884 13.00 38.12 29.32
N LEU A 885 12.77 39.29 28.70
CA LEU A 885 13.61 39.80 27.64
C LEU A 885 15.04 40.09 28.14
N ILE A 886 15.20 40.71 29.31
CA ILE A 886 16.51 40.93 29.93
C ILE A 886 17.22 39.60 30.19
N LYS A 887 16.50 38.60 30.69
CA LYS A 887 17.04 37.25 30.92
C LYS A 887 17.56 36.63 29.62
N LEU A 888 16.80 36.74 28.53
CA LEU A 888 17.18 36.20 27.22
C LEU A 888 18.39 36.95 26.61
N LEU A 889 18.44 38.28 26.73
CA LEU A 889 19.51 39.11 26.18
C LEU A 889 20.83 39.01 26.96
N ASN A 890 20.75 38.72 28.26
CA ASN A 890 21.92 38.48 29.12
C ASN A 890 22.39 37.02 29.13
N ASP A 891 21.71 36.14 28.40
CA ASP A 891 22.11 34.74 28.31
C ASP A 891 23.50 34.61 27.65
N LYS A 892 24.39 33.82 28.26
CA LYS A 892 25.78 33.68 27.81
C LYS A 892 25.95 32.67 26.67
N VAL A 893 24.98 31.77 26.47
CA VAL A 893 25.01 30.71 25.47
C VAL A 893 24.43 31.20 24.14
N LEU A 894 23.42 32.06 24.20
CA LEU A 894 22.76 32.63 23.03
C LEU A 894 23.71 33.55 22.24
N SER A 895 23.86 33.30 20.94
CA SER A 895 24.76 34.08 20.09
C SER A 895 24.31 35.55 19.96
N GLY A 896 25.28 36.47 19.80
CA GLY A 896 24.99 37.88 19.55
C GLY A 896 24.05 38.09 18.36
N LYS A 897 24.24 37.35 17.25
CA LYS A 897 23.36 37.41 16.07
C LYS A 897 21.92 37.02 16.40
N SER A 898 21.71 35.96 17.20
CA SER A 898 20.38 35.52 17.60
C SER A 898 19.72 36.56 18.52
N LYS A 899 20.47 37.18 19.44
CA LYS A 899 20.00 38.30 20.27
C LYS A 899 19.56 39.51 19.43
N VAL A 900 20.29 39.86 18.37
CA VAL A 900 19.88 40.95 17.46
C VAL A 900 18.56 40.63 16.76
N LYS A 901 18.38 39.39 16.27
CA LYS A 901 17.12 38.96 15.66
C LYS A 901 15.95 39.04 16.64
N VAL A 902 16.17 38.67 17.91
CA VAL A 902 15.17 38.83 18.98
C VAL A 902 14.81 40.31 19.14
N ILE A 903 15.80 41.21 19.25
CA ILE A 903 15.58 42.67 19.41
C ILE A 903 14.77 43.26 18.25
N GLN A 904 15.07 42.86 17.02
CA GLN A 904 14.35 43.31 15.82
C GLN A 904 12.89 42.84 15.80
N LYS A 905 12.60 41.70 16.43
CA LYS A 905 11.27 41.10 16.46
C LYS A 905 10.37 41.62 17.59
N VAL A 906 10.92 41.84 18.78
CA VAL A 906 10.12 42.28 19.93
C VAL A 906 9.67 43.74 19.80
N GLU A 907 8.56 44.09 20.45
CA GLU A 907 8.08 45.47 20.60
C GLU A 907 8.35 46.05 22.01
N THR A 908 8.67 45.21 22.99
CA THR A 908 8.93 45.63 24.38
C THR A 908 10.17 46.53 24.49
N LYS A 909 10.04 47.65 25.20
CA LYS A 909 11.16 48.56 25.52
C LYS A 909 11.78 48.23 26.88
N ILE A 910 13.10 48.32 26.97
CA ILE A 910 13.88 48.17 28.21
C ILE A 910 13.82 49.47 29.02
N SER A 911 13.38 49.38 30.27
CA SER A 911 13.25 50.50 31.20
C SER A 911 14.60 50.97 31.74
N GLU A 912 15.50 50.02 32.02
CA GLU A 912 16.82 50.27 32.59
C GLU A 912 17.93 49.58 31.79
N LEU A 913 18.64 50.32 30.93
CA LEU A 913 19.66 49.78 30.03
C LEU A 913 20.87 49.18 30.77
N ARG A 914 21.16 49.68 31.98
CA ARG A 914 22.21 49.17 32.88
C ARG A 914 22.06 47.68 33.23
N LYS A 915 20.84 47.12 33.11
CA LYS A 915 20.58 45.69 33.36
C LYS A 915 21.10 44.79 32.24
N ILE A 916 21.49 45.34 31.10
CA ILE A 916 22.09 44.61 29.97
C ILE A 916 23.60 44.58 30.13
N ASN A 917 24.21 43.40 29.99
CA ASN A 917 25.64 43.22 30.26
C ASN A 917 26.54 43.59 29.07
N GLU A 918 26.12 43.29 27.84
CA GLU A 918 26.94 43.41 26.63
C GLU A 918 26.73 44.76 25.91
N LEU A 919 27.81 45.48 25.63
CA LEU A 919 27.77 46.78 24.93
C LEU A 919 27.17 46.68 23.52
N GLU A 920 27.48 45.61 22.78
CA GLU A 920 26.93 45.38 21.43
C GLU A 920 25.41 45.23 21.48
N ILE A 921 24.87 44.53 22.48
CA ILE A 921 23.42 44.38 22.68
C ILE A 921 22.77 45.69 23.10
N LYS A 922 23.41 46.47 23.98
CA LYS A 922 22.94 47.84 24.30
C LYS A 922 22.86 48.72 23.05
N THR A 923 23.86 48.61 22.17
CA THR A 923 23.93 49.33 20.90
C THR A 923 22.76 48.95 19.99
N GLN A 924 22.47 47.65 19.87
CA GLN A 924 21.35 47.18 19.05
C GLN A 924 19.98 47.56 19.61
N LEU A 925 19.81 47.57 20.94
CA LEU A 925 18.58 48.04 21.58
C LEU A 925 18.31 49.53 21.25
N LEU A 926 19.35 50.36 21.22
CA LEU A 926 19.25 51.77 20.83
C LEU A 926 18.88 51.93 19.36
N ILE A 927 19.60 51.25 18.44
CA ILE A 927 19.38 51.36 16.99
C ILE A 927 17.96 50.94 16.57
N ASN A 928 17.33 50.04 17.32
CA ASN A 928 15.99 49.51 17.04
C ASN A 928 14.88 50.17 17.89
N ASP A 929 15.13 51.29 18.59
CA ASP A 929 14.15 51.96 19.48
C ASP A 929 13.50 50.99 20.50
N ARG A 930 14.33 50.19 21.18
CA ARG A 930 13.90 49.23 22.22
C ARG A 930 14.35 49.65 23.62
N VAL A 931 14.61 50.93 23.83
CA VAL A 931 15.00 51.51 25.13
C VAL A 931 14.03 52.62 25.48
N THR A 932 13.60 52.69 26.74
CA THR A 932 12.76 53.80 27.19
C THR A 932 13.57 55.12 27.19
N PRO A 933 12.97 56.23 26.74
CA PRO A 933 13.66 57.52 26.59
C PRO A 933 13.88 58.19 27.95
N LYS A 934 14.89 57.72 28.69
CA LYS A 934 15.32 58.28 29.98
C LYS A 934 16.78 58.68 29.90
N TRP A 935 17.11 59.86 30.44
CA TRP A 935 18.51 60.32 30.49
C TRP A 935 19.44 59.31 31.15
N ASN A 936 18.98 58.60 32.20
CA ASN A 936 19.78 57.55 32.85
C ASN A 936 20.20 56.43 31.87
N ASN A 937 19.37 56.08 30.89
CA ASN A 937 19.72 55.06 29.88
C ASN A 937 20.72 55.59 28.85
N VAL A 938 20.56 56.86 28.44
CA VAL A 938 21.47 57.55 27.52
C VAL A 938 22.86 57.70 28.16
N ILE A 939 22.90 58.12 29.43
CA ILE A 939 24.14 58.31 30.19
C ILE A 939 24.79 56.96 30.50
N ASP A 940 24.01 55.94 30.87
CA ASP A 940 24.53 54.58 31.05
C ASP A 940 25.26 54.14 29.78
N TYR A 941 24.61 54.21 28.61
CA TYR A 941 25.23 53.85 27.34
C TYR A 941 26.50 54.66 27.06
N TYR A 942 26.41 55.99 27.15
CA TYR A 942 27.54 56.90 26.95
C TYR A 942 28.76 56.54 27.82
N THR A 943 28.51 56.20 29.08
CA THR A 943 29.56 55.86 30.05
C THR A 943 30.26 54.55 29.67
N VAL A 944 29.51 53.52 29.27
CA VAL A 944 30.10 52.24 28.83
C VAL A 944 30.69 52.33 27.41
N SER A 945 30.27 53.29 26.59
CA SER A 945 30.81 53.55 25.25
C SER A 945 31.97 54.57 25.28
N GLU A 946 32.88 54.40 26.23
CA GLU A 946 34.11 55.21 26.39
C GLU A 946 33.87 56.73 26.52
N ASN A 947 32.72 57.16 27.04
CA ASN A 947 32.33 58.57 27.12
C ASN A 947 32.31 59.28 25.75
N LYS A 948 31.89 58.57 24.69
CA LYS A 948 31.72 59.12 23.34
C LYS A 948 30.27 59.11 22.91
N ILE A 949 29.84 60.19 22.28
CA ILE A 949 28.57 60.25 21.56
C ILE A 949 28.82 59.67 20.17
N ASN A 950 28.57 58.37 20.03
CA ASN A 950 28.75 57.65 18.78
C ASN A 950 27.49 57.70 17.89
N GLU A 951 27.61 57.21 16.66
CA GLU A 951 26.51 57.17 15.68
C GLU A 951 25.26 56.45 16.20
N SER A 952 25.43 55.41 17.02
CA SER A 952 24.30 54.63 17.57
C SER A 952 23.50 55.41 18.61
N LEU A 953 24.19 56.18 19.45
CA LEU A 953 23.55 57.08 20.41
C LEU A 953 22.85 58.23 19.69
N ILE A 954 23.48 58.80 18.67
CA ILE A 954 22.88 59.84 17.82
C ILE A 954 21.59 59.32 17.19
N LYS A 955 21.64 58.15 16.54
CA LYS A 955 20.45 57.55 15.92
C LYS A 955 19.31 57.34 16.91
N PHE A 956 19.61 56.97 18.16
CA PHE A 956 18.58 56.85 19.19
C PHE A 956 17.99 58.20 19.60
N LEU A 957 18.82 59.23 19.77
CA LEU A 957 18.36 60.58 20.08
C LEU A 957 17.50 61.18 18.95
N GLU A 958 17.72 60.80 17.70
CA GLU A 958 16.93 61.28 16.55
C GLU A 958 15.53 60.66 16.42
N PHE A 959 15.21 59.59 17.16
CA PHE A 959 13.83 59.08 17.14
C PHE A 959 12.87 60.12 17.72
N GLU A 960 11.81 60.45 16.98
CA GLU A 960 10.85 61.50 17.33
C GLU A 960 10.26 61.31 18.74
N GLY A 961 9.82 60.09 19.07
CA GLY A 961 9.32 59.78 20.42
C GLY A 961 10.39 59.83 21.52
N VAL A 962 11.68 59.75 21.18
CA VAL A 962 12.79 59.83 22.14
C VAL A 962 13.19 61.28 22.40
N ASN A 963 13.40 62.09 21.35
CA ASN A 963 13.78 63.49 21.53
C ASN A 963 12.70 64.30 22.26
N GLU A 964 11.42 64.02 22.01
CA GLU A 964 10.31 64.69 22.68
C GLU A 964 10.29 64.40 24.17
N GLU A 965 10.37 63.13 24.56
CA GLU A 965 10.34 62.71 25.97
C GLU A 965 11.58 63.20 26.75
N LEU A 966 12.76 63.09 26.15
CA LEU A 966 14.00 63.57 26.79
C LEU A 966 14.01 65.09 26.99
N SER A 967 13.43 65.85 26.05
CA SER A 967 13.37 67.31 26.11
C SER A 967 12.51 67.84 27.28
N LYS A 968 11.58 67.02 27.81
CA LYS A 968 10.69 67.38 28.92
C LYS A 968 11.37 67.27 30.29
N VAL A 969 12.47 66.52 30.39
CA VAL A 969 13.16 66.22 31.65
C VAL A 969 14.53 66.88 31.67
N LYS A 970 14.83 67.63 32.73
CA LYS A 970 16.18 68.20 32.92
C LYS A 970 17.18 67.14 33.37
N LEU A 971 18.41 67.28 32.90
CA LEU A 971 19.57 66.55 33.37
C LEU A 971 19.93 66.97 34.81
N LEU A 972 20.63 66.06 35.50
CA LEU A 972 21.08 66.28 36.87
C LEU A 972 22.47 66.92 36.88
N LYS A 973 22.77 67.64 37.97
CA LYS A 973 24.06 68.31 38.22
C LYS A 973 25.27 67.36 38.09
N GLU A 974 25.10 66.06 38.31
CA GLU A 974 26.20 65.09 38.27
C GLU A 974 26.65 64.74 36.84
N ASN A 975 25.89 65.18 35.81
CA ASN A 975 26.10 64.79 34.41
C ASN A 975 26.86 65.85 33.58
N GLU A 976 27.62 66.74 34.22
CA GLU A 976 28.32 67.86 33.56
C GLU A 976 29.22 67.42 32.40
N THR A 977 29.89 66.27 32.54
CA THR A 977 30.78 65.71 31.51
C THR A 977 30.01 65.23 30.28
N PHE A 978 28.86 64.57 30.49
CA PHE A 978 27.97 64.16 29.40
C PHE A 978 27.33 65.38 28.71
N GLU A 979 26.87 66.37 29.49
CA GLU A 979 26.36 67.64 28.96
C GLU A 979 27.40 68.32 28.07
N GLY A 980 28.65 68.43 28.52
CA GLY A 980 29.74 69.01 27.73
C GLY A 980 29.91 68.33 26.38
N SER A 981 29.98 66.99 26.35
CA SER A 981 30.09 66.20 25.12
C SER A 981 28.86 66.36 24.21
N LEU A 982 27.66 66.42 24.77
CA LEU A 982 26.40 66.57 24.04
C LEU A 982 26.30 67.95 23.38
N LEU A 983 26.73 68.99 24.08
CA LEU A 983 26.73 70.36 23.58
C LEU A 983 27.72 70.53 22.41
N VAL A 984 28.82 69.79 22.35
CA VAL A 984 29.80 69.91 21.26
C VAL A 984 29.57 68.92 20.10
N CYS A 985 28.49 68.12 20.14
CA CYS A 985 28.18 67.13 19.12
C CYS A 985 27.54 67.75 17.86
N ASN A 986 28.26 67.74 16.74
CA ASN A 986 27.77 68.32 15.49
C ASN A 986 26.94 67.36 14.62
N ASP A 987 26.90 66.08 14.94
CA ASP A 987 26.24 65.07 14.08
C ASP A 987 24.74 64.90 14.35
N ILE A 988 24.23 65.44 15.47
CA ILE A 988 22.79 65.49 15.79
C ILE A 988 22.11 66.52 14.87
N THR A 989 20.89 66.28 14.40
CA THR A 989 20.14 67.26 13.60
C THR A 989 19.86 68.54 14.39
N ASP A 990 19.75 69.67 13.69
CA ASP A 990 19.53 70.97 14.34
C ASP A 990 18.23 71.00 15.16
N GLU A 991 17.18 70.34 14.67
CA GLU A 991 15.89 70.25 15.36
C GLU A 991 16.02 69.47 16.68
N THR A 992 16.57 68.26 16.64
CA THR A 992 16.78 67.41 17.83
C THR A 992 17.71 68.10 18.82
N TYR A 993 18.78 68.72 18.35
CA TYR A 993 19.73 69.46 19.17
C TYR A 993 19.04 70.61 19.94
N ILE A 994 18.24 71.45 19.26
CA ILE A 994 17.52 72.58 19.87
C ILE A 994 16.51 72.11 20.92
N LYS A 995 15.83 70.97 20.70
CA LYS A 995 14.91 70.36 21.68
C LYS A 995 15.67 69.91 22.93
N ILE A 996 16.79 69.21 22.75
CA ILE A 996 17.62 68.67 23.83
C ILE A 996 18.26 69.78 24.68
N LEU A 997 18.57 70.96 24.11
CA LEU A 997 19.09 72.10 24.88
C LEU A 997 18.18 72.52 26.05
N ASN A 998 16.88 72.23 26.00
CA ASN A 998 15.96 72.52 27.10
C ASN A 998 16.22 71.66 28.35
N SER A 999 16.87 70.51 28.17
CA SER A 999 17.18 69.55 29.23
C SER A 999 18.50 69.85 29.94
N ILE A 1000 19.35 70.73 29.40
CA ILE A 1000 20.68 71.04 29.94
C ILE A 1000 20.55 71.75 31.30
N TYR A 1001 21.28 71.26 32.29
CA TYR A 1001 21.31 71.82 33.63
C TYR A 1001 22.26 73.03 33.72
N PHE A 1002 23.48 72.88 33.19
CA PHE A 1002 24.55 73.84 33.42
C PHE A 1002 24.55 75.02 32.45
N ARG A 1003 25.19 76.09 32.93
CA ARG A 1003 25.54 77.27 32.13
C ARG A 1003 27.05 77.29 32.01
N TYR A 1004 27.57 77.29 30.79
CA TYR A 1004 29.00 77.12 30.56
C TYR A 1004 29.70 78.47 30.38
N SER A 1005 30.75 78.71 31.16
CA SER A 1005 31.69 79.84 31.00
C SER A 1005 32.90 79.50 30.15
N LYS A 1006 33.12 78.22 29.84
CA LYS A 1006 34.10 77.76 28.88
C LYS A 1006 33.57 76.47 28.25
N LEU A 1007 33.51 76.43 26.93
CA LEU A 1007 33.14 75.25 26.15
C LEU A 1007 33.89 75.29 24.81
N GLU A 1008 34.37 74.15 24.32
CA GLU A 1008 35.13 74.05 23.07
C GLU A 1008 34.22 73.59 21.93
N PHE A 1009 33.52 74.54 21.29
CA PHE A 1009 32.47 74.25 20.28
C PHE A 1009 32.79 74.80 18.88
N LYS A 1010 34.06 75.04 18.57
CA LYS A 1010 34.53 75.61 17.28
C LYS A 1010 34.09 74.80 16.05
N ASP A 1011 33.87 73.50 16.20
CA ASP A 1011 33.56 72.57 15.11
C ASP A 1011 32.03 72.38 14.89
N LEU A 1012 31.19 73.08 15.66
CA LEU A 1012 29.74 73.05 15.45
C LEU A 1012 29.34 73.82 14.19
N ASN A 1013 28.14 73.54 13.67
CA ASN A 1013 27.53 74.38 12.65
C ASN A 1013 27.01 75.71 13.23
N GLY A 1014 26.72 76.68 12.34
CA GLY A 1014 26.30 78.02 12.72
C GLY A 1014 25.01 78.05 13.56
N ASP A 1015 23.98 77.31 13.15
CA ASP A 1015 22.67 77.33 13.81
C ASP A 1015 22.72 76.79 15.25
N LYS A 1016 23.52 75.75 15.51
CA LYS A 1016 23.74 75.23 16.86
C LYS A 1016 24.54 76.18 17.72
N ALA A 1017 25.58 76.81 17.17
CA ALA A 1017 26.35 77.82 17.90
C ALA A 1017 25.47 79.03 18.29
N ILE A 1018 24.55 79.45 17.42
CA ILE A 1018 23.54 80.46 17.74
C ILE A 1018 22.63 79.97 18.87
N ALA A 1019 22.11 78.73 18.78
CA ALA A 1019 21.25 78.16 19.81
C ALA A 1019 21.96 78.07 21.19
N LEU A 1020 23.25 77.70 21.21
CA LEU A 1020 24.09 77.66 22.40
C LEU A 1020 24.29 79.05 23.02
N SER A 1021 24.63 80.06 22.20
CA SER A 1021 24.83 81.44 22.69
C SER A 1021 23.56 81.99 23.36
N ASN A 1022 22.40 81.72 22.74
CA ASN A 1022 21.10 82.13 23.24
C ASN A 1022 20.71 81.40 24.53
N LYS A 1023 20.86 80.06 24.55
CA LYS A 1023 20.24 79.22 25.59
C LYS A 1023 21.16 78.75 26.67
N ILE A 1024 22.48 78.62 26.50
CA ILE A 1024 23.37 77.89 27.42
C ILE A 1024 24.59 78.72 27.85
N LEU A 1025 25.33 79.32 26.91
CA LEU A 1025 26.60 79.98 27.19
C LEU A 1025 26.44 81.20 28.10
N THR A 1026 27.49 81.50 28.88
CA THR A 1026 27.63 82.72 29.67
C THR A 1026 28.65 83.65 29.03
N THR A 1027 28.51 84.96 29.26
CA THR A 1027 29.42 85.99 28.76
C THR A 1027 30.76 85.91 29.48
N SER A 1028 31.70 85.20 28.88
CA SER A 1028 33.06 84.99 29.36
C SER A 1028 34.04 85.18 28.20
N LYS A 1029 35.29 85.56 28.51
CA LYS A 1029 36.35 85.72 27.50
C LYS A 1029 36.51 84.49 26.61
N SER A 1030 36.47 83.29 27.20
CA SER A 1030 36.65 82.04 26.46
C SER A 1030 35.55 81.80 25.44
N ASN A 1031 34.28 81.93 25.83
CA ASN A 1031 33.15 81.70 24.92
C ASN A 1031 33.07 82.80 23.85
N TYR A 1032 33.36 84.04 24.25
CA TYR A 1032 33.39 85.19 23.37
C TYR A 1032 34.41 85.02 22.24
N ASN A 1033 35.65 84.65 22.58
CA ASN A 1033 36.72 84.46 21.58
C ASN A 1033 36.37 83.35 20.59
N VAL A 1034 35.83 82.22 21.06
CA VAL A 1034 35.43 81.11 20.18
C VAL A 1034 34.31 81.55 19.22
N LEU A 1035 33.30 82.29 19.71
CA LEU A 1035 32.25 82.82 18.85
C LEU A 1035 32.82 83.80 17.83
N ARG A 1036 33.65 84.77 18.25
CA ARG A 1036 34.21 85.80 17.38
C ARG A 1036 35.12 85.21 16.29
N GLU A 1037 35.91 84.20 16.62
CA GLU A 1037 36.88 83.60 15.69
C GLU A 1037 36.24 82.63 14.69
N TYR A 1038 35.26 81.82 15.11
CA TYR A 1038 34.71 80.73 14.29
C TYR A 1038 33.26 80.93 13.83
N PHE A 1039 32.50 81.84 14.45
CA PHE A 1039 31.06 82.03 14.20
C PHE A 1039 30.73 83.52 14.03
N PRO A 1040 30.82 84.08 12.80
CA PRO A 1040 30.67 85.51 12.55
C PRO A 1040 29.45 86.12 13.24
N ASP A 1041 29.66 87.27 13.88
CA ASP A 1041 28.66 88.09 14.61
C ASP A 1041 27.98 87.43 15.83
N ASN A 1042 28.17 86.13 16.09
CA ASN A 1042 27.46 85.44 17.17
C ASN A 1042 27.96 85.83 18.57
N HIS A 1043 29.18 86.35 18.71
CA HIS A 1043 29.68 86.91 19.97
C HIS A 1043 28.88 88.15 20.39
N ILE A 1044 28.30 88.88 19.43
CA ILE A 1044 27.39 89.99 19.71
C ILE A 1044 26.11 89.48 20.39
N THR A 1045 25.56 88.34 19.96
CA THR A 1045 24.40 87.71 20.62
C THR A 1045 24.67 87.40 22.10
N LEU A 1046 25.90 87.01 22.42
CA LEU A 1046 26.33 86.77 23.81
C LEU A 1046 26.44 88.09 24.62
N ILE A 1047 26.90 89.17 23.98
CA ILE A 1047 26.93 90.52 24.57
C ILE A 1047 25.50 91.02 24.84
N GLU A 1048 24.61 90.92 23.86
CA GLU A 1048 23.22 91.39 23.96
C GLU A 1048 22.49 90.79 25.17
N ARG A 1049 22.75 89.51 25.44
CA ARG A 1049 22.09 88.77 26.51
C ARG A 1049 22.55 89.15 27.91
N SER A 1050 23.79 89.62 28.07
CA SER A 1050 24.36 89.97 29.37
C SER A 1050 25.34 91.13 29.25
N PHE A 1051 24.83 92.24 28.72
CA PHE A 1051 25.61 93.44 28.44
C PHE A 1051 26.32 94.01 29.68
N VAL A 1052 25.69 93.92 30.84
CA VAL A 1052 26.28 94.40 32.11
C VAL A 1052 27.59 93.68 32.41
N LYS A 1053 27.63 92.35 32.23
CA LYS A 1053 28.86 91.55 32.45
C LYS A 1053 29.94 91.84 31.42
N PHE A 1054 29.54 92.14 30.19
CA PHE A 1054 30.44 92.58 29.14
C PHE A 1054 31.11 93.92 29.51
N ILE A 1055 30.33 94.90 29.96
CA ILE A 1055 30.85 96.21 30.38
C ILE A 1055 31.74 96.14 31.63
N GLU A 1056 31.34 95.37 32.64
CA GLU A 1056 32.14 95.19 33.87
C GLU A 1056 33.54 94.63 33.57
N ASN A 1057 33.68 93.83 32.50
CA ASN A 1057 34.93 93.19 32.11
C ASN A 1057 35.33 93.56 30.68
N ILE A 1058 35.07 94.80 30.24
CA ILE A 1058 35.28 95.23 28.85
C ILE A 1058 36.71 94.94 28.33
N ASN A 1059 37.72 95.09 29.19
CA ASN A 1059 39.12 94.83 28.86
C ASN A 1059 39.42 93.36 28.53
N ASP A 1060 38.54 92.44 28.92
CA ASP A 1060 38.67 91.02 28.60
C ASP A 1060 38.18 90.68 27.19
N PHE A 1061 37.38 91.56 26.57
CA PHE A 1061 36.74 91.34 25.28
C PHE A 1061 37.31 92.27 24.23
N GLU A 1062 38.07 91.71 23.29
CA GLU A 1062 38.56 92.48 22.15
C GLU A 1062 37.40 92.79 21.20
N THR A 1063 37.27 94.07 20.83
CA THR A 1063 36.27 94.56 19.89
C THR A 1063 36.97 95.36 18.80
N ASP A 1064 36.61 95.09 17.55
CA ASP A 1064 37.01 95.94 16.42
C ASP A 1064 35.94 96.99 16.10
N GLU A 1065 36.16 97.76 15.04
CA GLU A 1065 35.24 98.81 14.61
C GLU A 1065 33.83 98.27 14.30
N ASP A 1066 33.74 97.10 13.66
CA ASP A 1066 32.48 96.47 13.26
C ASP A 1066 31.73 95.92 14.47
N ASP A 1067 32.44 95.32 15.43
CA ASP A 1067 31.89 94.87 16.71
C ASP A 1067 31.25 96.02 17.50
N VAL A 1068 31.99 97.12 17.65
CA VAL A 1068 31.51 98.33 18.32
C VAL A 1068 30.25 98.85 17.61
N LEU A 1069 30.24 98.84 16.28
CA LEU A 1069 29.09 99.27 15.48
C LEU A 1069 27.87 98.35 15.70
N LEU A 1070 28.05 97.03 15.71
CA LEU A 1070 26.97 96.06 15.95
C LEU A 1070 26.39 96.20 17.35
N VAL A 1071 27.23 96.37 18.38
CA VAL A 1071 26.81 96.62 19.76
C VAL A 1071 26.03 97.93 19.89
N LEU A 1072 26.52 99.02 19.30
CA LEU A 1072 25.85 100.32 19.36
C LEU A 1072 24.54 100.37 18.53
N LYS A 1073 24.43 99.54 17.49
CA LYS A 1073 23.21 99.39 16.69
C LYS A 1073 22.17 98.45 17.30
N SER A 1074 22.57 97.49 18.15
CA SER A 1074 21.67 96.50 18.75
C SER A 1074 20.45 97.12 19.44
N GLU A 1075 19.25 96.65 19.12
CA GLU A 1075 18.01 97.09 19.76
C GLU A 1075 17.82 96.47 21.16
N LYS A 1076 18.52 95.38 21.48
CA LYS A 1076 18.41 94.70 22.77
C LYS A 1076 19.17 95.43 23.89
N ILE A 1077 20.10 96.32 23.54
CA ILE A 1077 20.92 97.07 24.48
C ILE A 1077 20.31 98.47 24.70
N GLY A 1078 19.95 98.78 25.94
CA GLY A 1078 19.39 100.08 26.32
C GLY A 1078 20.33 101.26 26.05
N ILE A 1079 19.75 102.45 25.85
CA ILE A 1079 20.53 103.65 25.50
C ILE A 1079 21.52 104.07 26.60
N ASP A 1080 21.21 103.84 27.87
CA ASP A 1080 22.11 104.15 28.99
C ASP A 1080 23.36 103.28 28.97
N ASN A 1081 23.17 101.99 28.71
CA ASN A 1081 24.22 101.00 28.56
C ASN A 1081 25.15 101.32 27.38
N LYS A 1082 24.58 101.73 26.23
CA LYS A 1082 25.37 102.22 25.08
C LYS A 1082 26.20 103.45 25.44
N PHE A 1083 25.64 104.35 26.24
CA PHE A 1083 26.35 105.55 26.67
C PHE A 1083 27.54 105.25 27.57
N VAL A 1084 27.37 104.29 28.50
CA VAL A 1084 28.47 103.78 29.34
C VAL A 1084 29.53 103.13 28.46
N TYR A 1085 29.16 102.33 27.48
CA TYR A 1085 30.12 101.71 26.56
C TYR A 1085 30.95 102.74 25.80
N ILE A 1086 30.30 103.79 25.27
CA ILE A 1086 31.00 104.87 24.55
C ILE A 1086 32.07 105.54 25.43
N THR A 1087 31.84 105.70 26.74
CA THR A 1087 32.84 106.30 27.64
C THR A 1087 34.10 105.47 27.80
N GLN A 1088 34.03 104.18 27.50
CA GLN A 1088 35.14 103.24 27.62
C GLN A 1088 35.86 102.99 26.28
N LEU A 1089 35.37 103.57 25.17
CA LEU A 1089 36.03 103.47 23.87
C LEU A 1089 37.22 104.42 23.78
N GLU A 1090 38.27 103.99 23.09
CA GLU A 1090 39.35 104.89 22.70
C GLU A 1090 38.83 105.93 21.70
N GLN A 1091 39.05 107.20 22.02
CA GLN A 1091 38.55 108.33 21.24
C GLN A 1091 39.05 108.34 19.79
N ASN A 1092 40.26 107.82 19.53
CA ASN A 1092 40.82 107.69 18.19
C ASN A 1092 39.96 106.82 17.26
N ILE A 1093 39.40 105.71 17.78
CA ILE A 1093 38.52 104.81 17.00
C ILE A 1093 37.26 105.56 16.52
N ILE A 1094 36.76 106.48 17.36
CA ILE A 1094 35.61 107.33 17.02
C ILE A 1094 35.98 108.32 15.93
N VAL A 1095 37.16 108.93 16.01
CA VAL A 1095 37.67 109.93 15.04
C VAL A 1095 37.88 109.31 13.66
N ASP A 1096 38.50 108.14 13.62
CA ASP A 1096 38.91 107.47 12.40
C ASP A 1096 37.71 106.86 11.64
N SER A 1097 36.68 106.43 12.38
CA SER A 1097 35.46 105.85 11.79
C SER A 1097 34.35 106.88 11.57
N LYS A 1098 34.01 107.09 10.30
CA LYS A 1098 32.87 107.95 9.91
C LYS A 1098 31.53 107.41 10.42
N GLU A 1099 31.30 106.10 10.35
CA GLU A 1099 30.03 105.51 10.76
C GLU A 1099 29.91 105.44 12.28
N LEU A 1100 30.98 105.12 13.04
CA LEU A 1100 30.93 105.19 14.50
C LEU A 1100 30.70 106.61 14.99
N SER A 1101 31.44 107.60 14.46
CA SER A 1101 31.20 109.02 14.76
C SER A 1101 29.73 109.40 14.58
N LYS A 1102 29.11 108.93 13.50
CA LYS A 1102 27.69 109.21 13.19
C LYS A 1102 26.74 108.50 14.16
N VAL A 1103 26.97 107.22 14.47
CA VAL A 1103 26.15 106.45 15.43
C VAL A 1103 26.27 107.03 16.84
N ILE A 1104 27.49 107.33 17.29
CA ILE A 1104 27.77 107.92 18.60
C ILE A 1104 27.16 109.33 18.71
N GLY A 1105 27.33 110.16 17.68
CA GLY A 1105 26.69 111.49 17.62
C GLY A 1105 25.16 111.40 17.77
N ASN A 1106 24.53 110.43 17.09
CA ASN A 1106 23.09 110.19 17.23
C ASN A 1106 22.70 109.70 18.63
N ILE A 1107 23.49 108.82 19.26
CA ILE A 1107 23.25 108.33 20.62
C ILE A 1107 23.35 109.48 21.64
N ILE A 1108 24.37 110.35 21.51
CA ILE A 1108 24.59 111.53 22.36
C ILE A 1108 23.43 112.52 22.23
N LEU A 1109 22.99 112.80 21.01
CA LEU A 1109 21.86 113.68 20.77
C LEU A 1109 20.55 113.10 21.31
N ARG A 1110 20.32 111.80 21.14
CA ARG A 1110 19.14 111.10 21.70
C ARG A 1110 19.11 111.13 23.22
N LYS A 1111 20.25 110.93 23.88
CA LYS A 1111 20.34 111.03 25.34
C LYS A 1111 20.35 112.49 25.83
N SER A 1112 20.72 113.44 24.97
CA SER A 1112 20.88 114.87 25.30
C SER A 1112 21.88 115.15 26.43
N THR A 1113 22.86 114.26 26.60
CA THR A 1113 23.92 114.35 27.62
C THR A 1113 25.27 114.39 26.92
N LYS A 1114 26.20 115.23 27.36
CA LYS A 1114 27.56 115.28 26.81
C LYS A 1114 28.47 114.23 27.46
N LEU A 1115 29.42 113.71 26.68
CA LEU A 1115 30.53 112.86 27.15
C LEU A 1115 31.84 113.65 27.10
N GLU A 1116 32.79 113.40 28.00
CA GLU A 1116 34.08 114.08 27.95
C GLU A 1116 34.91 113.60 26.75
N PHE A 1117 35.03 114.45 25.74
CA PHE A 1117 35.77 114.19 24.51
C PHE A 1117 36.80 115.28 24.27
N ASP A 1118 37.92 114.88 23.67
CA ASP A 1118 38.91 115.80 23.16
C ASP A 1118 38.36 116.55 21.94
N TYR A 1119 39.10 117.59 21.54
CA TYR A 1119 38.67 118.43 20.43
C TYR A 1119 38.52 117.64 19.12
N ASN A 1120 39.43 116.70 18.84
CA ASN A 1120 39.45 115.95 17.59
C ASN A 1120 38.23 115.04 17.46
N THR A 1121 37.81 114.41 18.55
CA THR A 1121 36.61 113.57 18.63
C THR A 1121 35.36 114.40 18.47
N ILE A 1122 35.26 115.55 19.15
CA ILE A 1122 34.15 116.48 18.96
C ILE A 1122 34.10 116.95 17.51
N GLU A 1123 35.24 117.25 16.90
CA GLU A 1123 35.35 117.63 15.50
C GLU A 1123 34.88 116.52 14.56
N ALA A 1124 35.28 115.27 14.80
CA ALA A 1124 34.83 114.12 14.03
C ALA A 1124 33.31 113.90 14.14
N LEU A 1125 32.73 113.99 15.34
CA LEU A 1125 31.29 113.90 15.58
C LEU A 1125 30.54 115.01 14.81
N VAL A 1126 31.01 116.25 14.88
CA VAL A 1126 30.41 117.39 14.18
C VAL A 1126 30.56 117.25 12.65
N LYS A 1127 31.72 116.79 12.17
CA LYS A 1127 31.99 116.60 10.74
C LYS A 1127 31.09 115.52 10.14
N ASN A 1128 30.96 114.39 10.82
CA ASN A 1128 30.31 113.17 10.34
C ASN A 1128 28.81 113.10 10.66
N ALA A 1129 28.28 113.96 11.53
CA ALA A 1129 26.83 114.08 11.76
C ALA A 1129 26.06 114.43 10.47
N HIS A 1130 24.90 113.78 10.30
CA HIS A 1130 24.18 113.77 9.02
C HIS A 1130 23.44 115.09 8.73
N LEU A 1131 22.71 115.62 9.71
CA LEU A 1131 21.92 116.84 9.54
C LEU A 1131 22.68 118.07 10.03
N MET A 1132 22.52 119.19 9.32
CA MET A 1132 23.10 120.47 9.71
C MET A 1132 22.71 120.87 11.14
N GLY A 1133 21.47 120.61 11.54
CA GLY A 1133 20.99 120.87 12.91
C GLY A 1133 21.71 120.02 13.97
N ASP A 1134 22.07 118.78 13.65
CA ASP A 1134 22.78 117.88 14.57
C ASP A 1134 24.22 118.35 14.79
N LYS A 1135 24.89 118.82 13.73
CA LYS A 1135 26.23 119.45 13.83
C LYS A 1135 26.23 120.59 14.84
N VAL A 1136 25.25 121.50 14.72
CA VAL A 1136 25.14 122.66 15.62
C VAL A 1136 24.71 122.25 17.03
N ARG A 1137 23.85 121.23 17.17
CA ARG A 1137 23.46 120.70 18.49
C ARG A 1137 24.65 120.05 19.22
N ILE A 1138 25.49 119.30 18.51
CA ILE A 1138 26.73 118.75 19.09
C ILE A 1138 27.64 119.89 19.52
N VAL A 1139 27.88 120.91 18.67
CA VAL A 1139 28.65 122.10 19.08
C VAL A 1139 28.06 122.75 20.33
N ASN A 1140 26.74 122.94 20.39
CA ASN A 1140 26.08 123.52 21.56
C ASN A 1140 26.27 122.72 22.85
N LEU A 1141 26.37 121.39 22.77
CA LEU A 1141 26.64 120.53 23.93
C LEU A 1141 28.05 120.78 24.49
N TYR A 1142 29.04 121.03 23.62
CA TYR A 1142 30.46 121.14 23.99
C TYR A 1142 31.01 122.57 24.10
N ILE A 1143 30.27 123.58 23.61
CA ILE A 1143 30.77 124.95 23.47
C ILE A 1143 31.24 125.61 24.78
N THR A 1144 30.73 125.18 25.93
CA THR A 1144 31.19 125.70 27.23
C THR A 1144 32.61 125.25 27.55
N ASP A 1145 32.98 124.05 27.12
CA ASP A 1145 34.21 123.35 27.51
C ASP A 1145 35.36 123.60 26.53
N LEU A 1146 35.03 124.07 25.32
CA LEU A 1146 36.01 124.40 24.29
C LEU A 1146 36.53 125.83 24.47
N ASN A 1147 37.81 126.05 24.17
CA ASN A 1147 38.38 127.40 24.06
C ASN A 1147 37.86 128.10 22.79
N ASP A 1148 38.02 129.42 22.75
CA ASP A 1148 37.47 130.24 21.68
C ASP A 1148 38.02 129.85 20.30
N SER A 1149 39.31 129.50 20.20
CA SER A 1149 39.92 129.04 18.94
C SER A 1149 39.29 127.75 18.41
N ASN A 1150 39.03 126.78 19.29
CA ASN A 1150 38.42 125.50 18.94
C ASN A 1150 36.96 125.66 18.54
N ILE A 1151 36.20 126.51 19.24
CA ILE A 1151 34.81 126.83 18.90
C ILE A 1151 34.74 127.46 17.50
N ILE A 1152 35.62 128.43 17.23
CA ILE A 1152 35.72 129.09 15.93
C ILE A 1152 36.03 128.07 14.84
N SER A 1153 36.98 127.16 15.09
CA SER A 1153 37.38 126.12 14.14
C SER A 1153 36.22 125.18 13.79
N LEU A 1154 35.51 124.64 14.79
CA LEU A 1154 34.34 123.77 14.56
C LEU A 1154 33.24 124.48 13.78
N LEU A 1155 32.94 125.73 14.14
CA LEU A 1155 31.89 126.50 13.47
C LEU A 1155 32.29 126.90 12.05
N LYS A 1156 33.57 127.15 11.76
CA LYS A 1156 34.05 127.35 10.38
C LYS A 1156 33.90 126.09 9.54
N ASN A 1157 34.09 124.91 10.15
CA ASN A 1157 33.89 123.61 9.49
C ASN A 1157 32.39 123.29 9.27
N ILE A 1158 31.48 124.09 9.83
CA ILE A 1158 30.04 124.02 9.59
C ILE A 1158 29.67 125.06 8.51
N GLY A 1159 29.29 124.60 7.32
CA GLY A 1159 29.05 125.46 6.15
C GLY A 1159 28.12 126.66 6.44
N GLY A 1160 28.63 127.88 6.21
CA GLY A 1160 27.89 129.13 6.41
C GLY A 1160 28.05 129.77 7.79
N TYR A 1161 28.59 129.05 8.79
CA TYR A 1161 28.86 129.58 10.14
C TYR A 1161 30.24 130.23 10.26
N ASP A 1162 31.11 130.05 9.24
CA ASP A 1162 32.34 130.80 9.05
C ASP A 1162 32.12 132.33 9.05
N LYS A 1163 30.97 132.78 8.54
CA LYS A 1163 30.58 134.20 8.49
C LYS A 1163 30.42 134.84 9.87
N LEU A 1164 30.29 134.08 10.95
CA LEU A 1164 30.25 134.61 12.33
C LEU A 1164 31.56 135.29 12.74
N PHE A 1165 32.66 134.96 12.06
CA PHE A 1165 34.01 135.41 12.41
C PHE A 1165 34.64 136.33 11.35
N VAL A 1166 33.81 136.90 10.48
CA VAL A 1166 34.21 137.89 9.46
C VAL A 1166 33.39 139.15 9.68
N LYS A 1167 33.97 140.32 9.40
CA LYS A 1167 33.30 141.61 9.58
C LYS A 1167 31.97 141.67 8.83
N GLY A 1168 30.86 141.73 9.57
CA GLY A 1168 29.54 141.79 8.97
C GLY A 1168 28.37 141.59 9.95
N LYS A 1169 27.17 141.49 9.38
CA LYS A 1169 25.95 141.14 10.11
C LYS A 1169 25.23 139.95 9.47
N PRO A 1170 25.82 138.73 9.49
CA PRO A 1170 25.25 137.55 8.86
C PRO A 1170 23.90 137.16 9.46
N THR A 1171 23.07 136.48 8.67
CA THR A 1171 21.73 136.03 9.06
C THR A 1171 21.63 134.50 9.04
N TYR A 1172 21.06 133.91 10.09
CA TYR A 1172 20.86 132.47 10.25
C TYR A 1172 19.39 132.16 10.51
N ALA A 1173 18.90 130.98 10.12
CA ALA A 1173 17.52 130.57 10.40
C ALA A 1173 17.26 130.54 11.92
N LYS A 1174 16.07 131.00 12.34
CA LYS A 1174 15.61 130.84 13.72
C LYS A 1174 15.32 129.36 13.99
N SER A 1175 16.17 128.74 14.79
CA SER A 1175 16.00 127.39 15.31
C SER A 1175 16.46 127.38 16.76
N ASP A 1176 15.93 126.46 17.55
CA ASP A 1176 16.33 126.32 18.96
C ASP A 1176 17.84 126.13 19.10
N TYR A 1177 18.45 125.36 18.19
CA TYR A 1177 19.89 125.16 18.20
C TYR A 1177 20.68 126.43 17.83
N ASN A 1178 20.17 127.29 16.95
CA ASN A 1178 20.85 128.56 16.64
C ASN A 1178 20.69 129.59 17.73
N ASP A 1179 19.51 129.68 18.36
CA ASP A 1179 19.31 130.57 19.50
C ASP A 1179 20.25 130.20 20.65
N VAL A 1180 20.33 128.91 21.01
CA VAL A 1180 21.27 128.42 22.03
C VAL A 1180 22.72 128.71 21.63
N LEU A 1181 23.09 128.48 20.38
CA LEU A 1181 24.43 128.74 19.89
C LEU A 1181 24.81 130.22 20.04
N PHE A 1182 23.96 131.14 19.54
CA PHE A 1182 24.28 132.56 19.56
C PHE A 1182 24.26 133.14 20.97
N ARG A 1183 23.38 132.67 21.87
CA ARG A 1183 23.46 133.04 23.29
C ARG A 1183 24.79 132.66 23.91
N LYS A 1184 25.25 131.43 23.66
CA LYS A 1184 26.53 130.93 24.20
C LYS A 1184 27.75 131.62 23.58
N LEU A 1185 27.72 131.90 22.27
CA LEU A 1185 28.76 132.68 21.60
C LEU A 1185 28.81 134.13 22.10
N LYS A 1186 27.65 134.75 22.36
CA LYS A 1186 27.58 136.09 22.94
C LYS A 1186 28.15 136.12 24.35
N SER A 1187 27.82 135.14 25.19
CA SER A 1187 28.37 135.07 26.55
C SER A 1187 29.88 134.86 26.59
N LYS A 1188 30.46 134.19 25.57
CA LYS A 1188 31.91 134.04 25.42
C LYS A 1188 32.59 135.23 24.75
N ASN A 1189 31.86 136.30 24.43
CA ASN A 1189 32.38 137.42 23.63
C ASN A 1189 33.00 136.95 22.30
N LEU A 1190 32.43 135.92 21.65
CA LEU A 1190 32.79 135.50 20.29
C LEU A 1190 31.95 136.21 19.23
N ILE A 1191 30.77 136.69 19.62
CA ILE A 1191 29.94 137.62 18.85
C ILE A 1191 29.56 138.81 19.72
N LYS A 1192 29.26 139.95 19.09
CA LYS A 1192 28.93 141.19 19.81
C LYS A 1192 27.52 141.15 20.37
N ASN A 1193 26.57 140.78 19.50
CA ASN A 1193 25.16 140.68 19.83
C ASN A 1193 24.44 139.86 18.77
N PHE A 1194 23.26 139.33 19.07
CA PHE A 1194 22.34 138.80 18.06
C PHE A 1194 20.92 139.25 18.41
N TYR A 1195 20.09 139.43 17.39
CA TYR A 1195 18.71 139.88 17.51
C TYR A 1195 17.92 139.36 16.32
N ASP A 1196 16.60 139.49 16.40
CA ASP A 1196 15.71 139.16 15.30
C ASP A 1196 15.99 140.05 14.09
N ASP A 1197 16.13 139.46 12.91
CA ASP A 1197 16.43 140.23 11.70
C ASP A 1197 15.21 141.10 11.32
N SER A 1198 15.38 142.42 11.34
CA SER A 1198 14.32 143.38 10.99
C SER A 1198 13.78 143.21 9.56
N TRP A 1199 14.53 142.53 8.69
CA TRP A 1199 14.14 142.28 7.30
C TRP A 1199 13.56 140.88 7.08
N ASN A 1200 13.67 139.98 8.06
CA ASN A 1200 13.15 138.61 7.98
C ASN A 1200 12.96 138.00 9.38
N ASP A 1201 11.71 137.97 9.85
CA ASP A 1201 11.34 137.45 11.16
C ASP A 1201 11.67 135.96 11.38
N SER A 1202 11.97 135.21 10.31
CA SER A 1202 12.40 133.81 10.39
C SER A 1202 13.91 133.65 10.58
N LYS A 1203 14.67 134.75 10.72
CA LYS A 1203 16.14 134.72 10.87
C LYS A 1203 16.62 135.52 12.09
N PHE A 1204 17.69 135.02 12.69
CA PHE A 1204 18.52 135.81 13.58
C PHE A 1204 19.55 136.58 12.76
N ARG A 1205 19.71 137.87 13.05
CA ARG A 1205 20.85 138.67 12.59
C ARG A 1205 21.89 138.73 13.70
N VAL A 1206 23.10 138.28 13.40
CA VAL A 1206 24.22 138.26 14.33
C VAL A 1206 25.16 139.40 14.00
N THR A 1207 25.57 140.18 15.00
CA THR A 1207 26.62 141.20 14.88
C THR A 1207 27.93 140.58 15.33
N THR A 1208 28.88 140.47 14.40
CA THR A 1208 30.20 139.90 14.66
C THR A 1208 31.06 140.82 15.53
N ASN A 1209 32.06 140.26 16.22
CA ASN A 1209 33.06 141.05 16.94
C ASN A 1209 34.16 141.62 16.04
N HIS A 1210 34.21 141.17 14.80
CA HIS A 1210 35.15 141.57 13.75
C HIS A 1210 34.59 142.67 12.86
#